data_AF-B0MPX7-F1
#
_entry.id   AF-B0MPX7-F1
#
_cell.length_a   1.000
_cell.length_b   1.000
_cell.length_c   1.000
_cell.angle_alpha   90.00
_cell.angle_beta   90.00
_cell.angle_gamma   90.00
#
_symmetry.space_group_name_H-M   'P 1'
#
loop_
_entity.id
_entity.type
_entity.pdbx_description
1 polymer ?
#
loop_
_entity_poly.entity_id
_entity_poly.type
_entity_poly.pdbx_seq_one_letter_code
_entity_poly.pdbx_strand_id
1 'polypeptide(L)'
;MAVEKMSLISVSGPLKKVNKTLVRCCETKCFHIEPSFYTMTYGSAHFKTLKDKDIYGGLMKRADVLSVGLGIKNKTVSYDDIQMEAIHDFDMYFTELEQRVMPVIEQKNELEKSIDEYSHVLRQVGNLSNLNVDFKDLFSCKHVKIRFGKLPSESYTKLDFYSEKGFVFEPLEEKDGYVWGLYFAPVEESVQIDDIFRSLYFERIRLPDFLHGDGETAAAELNRQLKELEIKLKDVKEELAVIKKNEETQFEKVRSKLIFLNNSYELRSQVSVINNKFYMAGFVPTREVEKFREHLSGVSDIVIEEKKYFVDDRMKPPTKLRNNRLFRPFEMFVNMYGLPSYTGIDPTPYVAITYMLIFGIMFGDLGQGLVISLFGFILTKWKKAKLGPIMERIGISSAIFGCLYGSVFGNEDIIKPFFHIEPLYSVLGKPNSIFQISTYLLIAALAIGVILIVVSMTMNIVLSFRRKDYSSALFGANGITGMIFYIAVVAAAGLQLGFGIEMFTLPYILLLVILPLGIMMFKEPLAHLVANSIKRNVVNLKHKTVADAAIMASDTLSEELLRKTREDLEKLNDLKFVRAVYGKMPRESYDKLGYFTDKEFVFIPITENDDNVYGVYFVSKQHRAMVDDIFAGLYFERMKMPAELTSPGRPDQNDKDKPKEKKSVGNFIIEGVIELFETCLSYLTNTMSFLRVGGFILSHAGMMLVVGVLAGDGGVGTVIVQILGNAFVIGMEGFLVGIQVLRLEFYEIFGRFYVSDGKSFEPLKANLN
;
A
#
# COMPACT_ATOMS: atom_id res chain seq x y z
N MET A 1 -2.97 -24.01 -3.19
CA MET A 1 -2.09 -22.90 -2.75
C MET A 1 -2.33 -21.74 -3.69
N ALA A 2 -2.84 -20.62 -3.16
CA ALA A 2 -3.23 -19.46 -3.95
C ALA A 2 -2.13 -18.38 -4.03
N VAL A 3 -0.99 -18.56 -3.33
CA VAL A 3 0.23 -17.78 -3.59
C VAL A 3 1.01 -18.41 -4.74
N GLU A 4 1.42 -17.61 -5.72
CA GLU A 4 2.17 -18.05 -6.88
C GLU A 4 3.64 -18.34 -6.52
N LYS A 5 4.19 -19.47 -7.02
CA LYS A 5 5.60 -19.82 -6.81
C LYS A 5 6.51 -18.87 -7.60
N MET A 6 7.63 -18.47 -7.00
CA MET A 6 8.58 -17.49 -7.52
C MET A 6 9.94 -18.18 -7.64
N SER A 7 10.65 -17.85 -8.72
CA SER A 7 12.04 -18.23 -8.96
C SER A 7 12.89 -16.95 -8.93
N LEU A 8 14.07 -17.02 -8.30
CA LEU A 8 15.03 -15.92 -8.33
C LEU A 8 15.83 -16.04 -9.62
N ILE A 9 15.80 -15.01 -10.45
CA ILE A 9 16.54 -14.95 -11.70
C ILE A 9 17.60 -13.87 -11.58
N SER A 10 18.86 -14.24 -11.85
CA SER A 10 19.95 -13.29 -12.06
C SER A 10 20.29 -13.20 -13.54
N VAL A 11 20.35 -11.97 -14.03
CA VAL A 11 20.68 -11.64 -15.41
C VAL A 11 21.97 -10.84 -15.42
N SER A 12 22.94 -11.28 -16.24
CA SER A 12 24.23 -10.59 -16.40
C SER A 12 24.61 -10.46 -17.87
N GLY A 13 25.33 -9.38 -18.21
CA GLY A 13 25.76 -9.11 -19.58
C GLY A 13 26.62 -7.85 -19.71
N PRO A 14 26.99 -7.42 -20.94
CA PRO A 14 27.78 -6.22 -21.18
C PRO A 14 27.04 -4.93 -20.81
N LEU A 15 27.72 -3.96 -20.19
CA LEU A 15 27.12 -2.68 -19.75
C LEU A 15 26.39 -1.93 -20.91
N LYS A 16 26.90 -2.03 -22.14
CA LYS A 16 26.29 -1.43 -23.35
C LYS A 16 24.86 -1.93 -23.62
N LYS A 17 24.47 -3.11 -23.12
CA LYS A 17 23.17 -3.75 -23.38
C LYS A 17 22.17 -3.60 -22.22
N VAL A 18 22.53 -2.92 -21.13
CA VAL A 18 21.65 -2.71 -19.96
C VAL A 18 20.29 -2.14 -20.36
N ASN A 19 20.27 -1.07 -21.15
CA ASN A 19 19.00 -0.43 -21.56
C ASN A 19 18.10 -1.39 -22.33
N LYS A 20 18.65 -2.04 -23.34
CA LYS A 20 17.88 -2.97 -24.18
C LYS A 20 17.34 -4.13 -23.34
N THR A 21 18.12 -4.59 -22.36
CA THR A 21 17.71 -5.67 -21.44
C THR A 21 16.59 -5.20 -20.51
N LEU A 22 16.73 -4.04 -19.86
CA LEU A 22 15.71 -3.48 -18.96
C LEU A 22 14.39 -3.20 -19.70
N VAL A 23 14.45 -2.63 -20.89
CA VAL A 23 13.27 -2.41 -21.74
C VAL A 23 12.57 -3.73 -22.04
N ARG A 24 13.32 -4.78 -22.44
CA ARG A 24 12.74 -6.11 -22.69
C ARG A 24 12.13 -6.72 -21.42
N CYS A 25 12.74 -6.51 -20.26
CA CYS A 25 12.18 -6.93 -18.97
C CYS A 25 10.91 -6.17 -18.59
N CYS A 26 10.80 -4.88 -18.93
CA CYS A 26 9.57 -4.10 -18.73
C CYS A 26 8.44 -4.57 -19.66
N GLU A 27 8.76 -5.00 -20.89
CA GLU A 27 7.79 -5.53 -21.85
C GLU A 27 7.15 -6.85 -21.39
N THR A 28 7.92 -7.72 -20.71
CA THR A 28 7.41 -9.02 -20.25
C THR A 28 6.44 -8.91 -19.07
N LYS A 29 6.47 -7.79 -18.31
CA LYS A 29 5.59 -7.52 -17.15
C LYS A 29 5.60 -8.62 -16.08
N CYS A 30 6.65 -9.44 -16.03
CA CYS A 30 6.74 -10.61 -15.15
C CYS A 30 7.98 -10.63 -14.25
N PHE A 31 8.84 -9.61 -14.34
CA PHE A 31 10.08 -9.52 -13.56
C PHE A 31 9.96 -8.46 -12.46
N HIS A 32 10.12 -8.84 -11.20
CA HIS A 32 10.23 -7.92 -10.07
C HIS A 32 11.70 -7.76 -9.71
N ILE A 33 12.29 -6.61 -10.01
CA ILE A 33 13.70 -6.33 -9.71
C ILE A 33 13.90 -6.12 -8.20
N GLU A 34 14.95 -6.72 -7.65
CA GLU A 34 15.38 -6.48 -6.28
C GLU A 34 16.55 -5.51 -6.28
N PRO A 35 16.58 -4.51 -5.37
CA PRO A 35 17.71 -3.62 -5.24
C PRO A 35 19.01 -4.39 -4.99
N SER A 36 20.03 -4.00 -5.74
CA SER A 36 21.37 -4.59 -5.73
C SER A 36 22.03 -4.77 -4.37
N PHE A 37 21.65 -4.00 -3.34
CA PHE A 37 22.22 -4.06 -1.99
C PHE A 37 22.17 -5.47 -1.37
N TYR A 38 21.11 -6.24 -1.61
CA TYR A 38 20.97 -7.61 -1.09
C TYR A 38 21.82 -8.64 -1.85
N THR A 39 22.30 -8.30 -3.05
CA THR A 39 23.14 -9.19 -3.87
C THR A 39 24.63 -9.01 -3.57
N MET A 40 25.01 -7.95 -2.83
CA MET A 40 26.41 -7.56 -2.53
C MET A 40 27.14 -8.49 -1.56
N THR A 41 26.47 -9.48 -0.97
CA THR A 41 27.04 -10.40 0.03
C THR A 41 27.61 -11.69 -0.57
N TYR A 42 27.77 -11.74 -1.90
CA TYR A 42 28.69 -12.68 -2.56
C TYR A 42 30.01 -11.93 -2.76
N GLY A 43 31.05 -12.38 -2.05
CA GLY A 43 32.26 -11.61 -1.76
C GLY A 43 33.02 -11.01 -2.95
N SER A 44 33.91 -10.08 -2.56
CA SER A 44 34.91 -9.34 -3.35
C SER A 44 34.44 -8.06 -4.07
N ALA A 45 34.99 -6.94 -3.60
CA ALA A 45 35.35 -5.70 -4.30
C ALA A 45 34.46 -5.15 -5.45
N HIS A 46 34.08 -3.87 -5.31
CA HIS A 46 33.85 -2.91 -6.41
C HIS A 46 32.52 -2.94 -7.20
N PHE A 47 31.40 -3.31 -6.59
CA PHE A 47 30.08 -3.00 -7.17
C PHE A 47 29.75 -1.50 -7.00
N LYS A 48 29.60 -0.75 -8.10
CA LYS A 48 29.03 0.62 -8.09
C LYS A 48 27.57 0.57 -8.59
N THR A 49 26.68 1.31 -7.94
CA THR A 49 25.33 1.56 -8.47
C THR A 49 25.43 2.53 -9.64
N LEU A 50 24.66 2.27 -10.71
CA LEU A 50 24.66 3.12 -11.89
C LEU A 50 23.77 4.35 -11.63
N LYS A 51 24.32 5.35 -10.92
CA LYS A 51 23.73 6.69 -10.80
C LYS A 51 24.20 7.55 -11.97
N ASP A 52 23.59 7.37 -13.13
CA ASP A 52 23.84 8.27 -14.26
C ASP A 52 23.03 9.57 -14.10
N LYS A 53 23.55 10.66 -14.69
CA LYS A 53 22.81 11.92 -14.85
C LYS A 53 21.48 11.64 -15.57
N ASP A 54 20.42 12.32 -15.14
CA ASP A 54 19.11 12.27 -15.77
C ASP A 54 19.20 12.76 -17.22
N ILE A 55 19.09 11.84 -18.18
CA ILE A 55 19.24 12.13 -19.61
C ILE A 55 17.90 12.60 -20.21
N TYR A 56 16.77 12.11 -19.71
CA TYR A 56 15.45 12.37 -20.28
C TYR A 56 14.70 13.51 -19.58
N GLY A 57 15.13 13.96 -18.39
CA GLY A 57 14.47 15.02 -17.63
C GLY A 57 14.35 16.35 -18.38
N GLY A 58 15.32 16.70 -19.23
CA GLY A 58 15.23 17.89 -20.08
C GLY A 58 14.10 17.79 -21.11
N LEU A 59 13.97 16.64 -21.78
CA LEU A 59 12.91 16.36 -22.75
C LEU A 59 11.54 16.26 -22.07
N MET A 60 11.47 15.69 -20.86
CA MET A 60 10.24 15.60 -20.08
C MET A 60 9.68 17.00 -19.74
N LYS A 61 10.54 17.93 -19.31
CA LYS A 61 10.13 19.32 -19.06
C LYS A 61 9.60 20.01 -20.31
N ARG A 62 10.26 19.83 -21.46
CA ARG A 62 9.80 20.37 -22.75
C ARG A 62 8.44 19.81 -23.15
N ALA A 63 8.27 18.49 -23.01
CA ALA A 63 6.98 17.83 -23.25
C ALA A 63 5.87 18.33 -22.30
N ASP A 64 6.17 18.66 -21.05
CA ASP A 64 5.19 19.25 -20.14
C ASP A 64 4.79 20.68 -20.53
N VAL A 65 5.75 21.53 -20.90
CA VAL A 65 5.48 22.91 -21.39
C VAL A 65 4.59 22.87 -22.63
N LEU A 66 4.91 22.00 -23.60
CA LEU A 66 4.12 21.84 -24.83
C LEU A 66 2.71 21.30 -24.55
N SER A 67 2.58 20.35 -23.61
CA SER A 67 1.27 19.80 -23.24
C SER A 67 0.35 20.85 -22.63
N VAL A 68 0.90 21.71 -21.75
CA VAL A 68 0.17 22.82 -21.13
C VAL A 68 -0.19 23.87 -22.18
N GLY A 69 0.76 24.22 -23.04
CA GLY A 69 0.58 25.17 -24.13
C GLY A 69 -0.53 24.78 -25.11
N LEU A 70 -0.60 23.51 -25.50
CA LEU A 70 -1.61 22.97 -26.41
C LEU A 70 -2.93 22.59 -25.69
N GLY A 71 -2.96 22.60 -24.36
CA GLY A 71 -4.10 22.17 -23.57
C GLY A 71 -4.51 20.71 -23.82
N ILE A 72 -3.54 19.84 -24.12
CA ILE A 72 -3.77 18.40 -24.30
C ILE A 72 -3.92 17.79 -22.90
N LYS A 73 -5.00 17.02 -22.70
CA LYS A 73 -5.18 16.29 -21.44
C LYS A 73 -4.25 15.09 -21.46
N ASN A 74 -3.38 14.99 -20.46
CA ASN A 74 -2.46 13.86 -20.29
C ASN A 74 -3.24 12.54 -20.31
N LYS A 75 -3.21 11.84 -21.45
CA LYS A 75 -3.72 10.49 -21.61
C LYS A 75 -2.61 9.59 -22.11
N THR A 76 -2.55 8.42 -21.53
CA THR A 76 -1.55 7.42 -21.85
C THR A 76 -2.10 6.48 -22.92
N VAL A 77 -1.43 6.44 -24.08
CA VAL A 77 -1.89 5.76 -25.30
C VAL A 77 -0.88 4.70 -25.73
N SER A 78 -1.36 3.66 -26.44
CA SER A 78 -0.46 2.63 -27.02
C SER A 78 0.49 3.27 -28.04
N TYR A 79 1.77 2.96 -27.92
CA TYR A 79 2.86 3.54 -28.71
C TYR A 79 3.55 2.52 -29.63
N ASP A 80 2.88 1.41 -29.94
CA ASP A 80 3.46 0.27 -30.68
C ASP A 80 3.95 0.64 -32.11
N ASP A 81 3.40 1.72 -32.68
CA ASP A 81 3.76 2.20 -34.03
C ASP A 81 4.98 3.12 -34.06
N ILE A 82 5.49 3.58 -32.90
CA ILE A 82 6.60 4.55 -32.82
C ILE A 82 7.94 3.83 -32.68
N GLN A 83 8.81 4.01 -33.68
CA GLN A 83 10.17 3.44 -33.72
C GLN A 83 11.25 4.36 -33.13
N MET A 84 10.88 5.50 -32.52
CA MET A 84 11.84 6.40 -31.87
C MET A 84 12.48 5.73 -30.64
N GLU A 85 13.77 5.45 -30.72
CA GLU A 85 14.56 4.85 -29.64
C GLU A 85 15.72 5.76 -29.19
N ALA A 86 16.21 6.63 -30.08
CA ALA A 86 17.31 7.53 -29.77
C ALA A 86 16.80 8.87 -29.23
N ILE A 87 17.56 9.44 -28.28
CA ILE A 87 17.28 10.76 -27.68
C ILE A 87 17.20 11.85 -28.77
N HIS A 88 18.01 11.72 -29.82
CA HIS A 88 18.04 12.66 -30.94
C HIS A 88 16.71 12.71 -31.70
N ASP A 89 16.02 11.57 -31.85
CA ASP A 89 14.74 11.52 -32.56
C ASP A 89 13.66 12.32 -31.80
N PHE A 90 13.64 12.18 -30.47
CA PHE A 90 12.75 12.96 -29.61
C PHE A 90 13.11 14.44 -29.61
N ASP A 91 14.40 14.77 -29.55
CA ASP A 91 14.89 16.14 -29.55
C ASP A 91 14.51 16.87 -30.85
N MET A 92 14.67 16.22 -32.01
CA MET A 92 14.24 16.75 -33.30
C MET A 92 12.73 17.00 -33.34
N TYR A 93 11.92 16.02 -32.93
CA TYR A 93 10.46 16.14 -32.91
C TYR A 93 9.98 17.29 -32.02
N PHE A 94 10.48 17.38 -30.78
CA PHE A 94 10.08 18.46 -29.87
C PHE A 94 10.56 19.83 -30.36
N THR A 95 11.72 19.91 -31.02
CA THR A 95 12.23 21.17 -31.58
C THR A 95 11.37 21.66 -32.76
N GLU A 96 10.99 20.77 -33.66
CA GLU A 96 10.09 21.10 -34.78
C GLU A 96 8.71 21.55 -34.27
N LEU A 97 8.18 20.85 -33.26
CA LEU A 97 6.90 21.20 -32.65
C LEU A 97 6.98 22.54 -31.90
N GLU A 98 8.06 22.80 -31.17
CA GLU A 98 8.30 24.09 -30.49
C GLU A 98 8.36 25.25 -31.48
N GLN A 99 9.06 25.09 -32.60
CA GLN A 99 9.14 26.13 -33.63
C GLN A 99 7.77 26.49 -34.23
N ARG A 100 6.86 25.52 -34.31
CA ARG A 100 5.49 25.72 -34.82
C ARG A 100 4.54 26.28 -33.77
N VAL A 101 4.67 25.85 -32.51
CA VAL A 101 3.68 26.09 -31.46
C VAL A 101 4.03 27.29 -30.57
N MET A 102 5.31 27.50 -30.24
CA MET A 102 5.71 28.58 -29.33
C MET A 102 5.35 29.98 -29.86
N PRO A 103 5.57 30.33 -31.14
CA PRO A 103 5.20 31.66 -31.64
C PRO A 103 3.71 31.96 -31.52
N VAL A 104 2.86 30.97 -31.79
CA VAL A 104 1.40 31.08 -31.69
C VAL A 104 0.96 31.25 -30.24
N ILE A 105 1.60 30.54 -29.31
CA ILE A 105 1.35 30.68 -27.87
C ILE A 105 1.80 32.04 -27.35
N GLU A 106 2.98 32.52 -27.77
CA GLU A 106 3.48 33.84 -27.40
C GLU A 106 2.51 34.93 -27.89
N GLN A 107 2.11 34.87 -29.16
CA GLN A 107 1.12 35.79 -29.73
C GLN A 107 -0.22 35.75 -28.98
N LYS A 108 -0.71 34.55 -28.63
CA LYS A 108 -1.93 34.39 -27.83
C LYS A 108 -1.78 35.09 -26.46
N ASN A 109 -0.68 34.84 -25.76
CA ASN A 109 -0.44 35.40 -24.43
C ASN A 109 -0.27 36.93 -24.49
N GLU A 110 0.37 37.46 -25.52
CA GLU A 110 0.46 38.91 -25.76
C GLU A 110 -0.92 39.53 -26.00
N LEU A 111 -1.76 38.91 -26.85
CA LEU A 111 -3.12 39.37 -27.11
C LEU A 111 -4.00 39.32 -25.84
N GLU A 112 -3.93 38.23 -25.06
CA GLU A 112 -4.65 38.12 -23.78
C GLU A 112 -4.22 39.22 -22.80
N LYS A 113 -2.91 39.48 -22.70
CA LYS A 113 -2.38 40.57 -21.86
C LYS A 113 -2.86 41.95 -22.34
N SER A 114 -2.85 42.21 -23.65
CA SER A 114 -3.35 43.47 -24.21
C SER A 114 -4.85 43.63 -23.97
N ILE A 115 -5.67 42.59 -24.16
CA ILE A 115 -7.11 42.65 -23.88
C ILE A 115 -7.36 42.95 -22.40
N ASP A 116 -6.61 42.32 -21.48
CA ASP A 116 -6.71 42.61 -20.05
C ASP A 116 -6.34 44.07 -19.74
N GLU A 117 -5.29 44.61 -20.34
CA GLU A 117 -4.88 46.01 -20.18
C GLU A 117 -5.95 46.98 -20.71
N TYR A 118 -6.43 46.78 -21.94
CA TYR A 118 -7.46 47.60 -22.56
C TYR A 118 -8.81 47.51 -21.84
N SER A 119 -9.19 46.33 -21.36
CA SER A 119 -10.42 46.14 -20.57
C SER A 119 -10.34 46.82 -19.20
N HIS A 120 -9.15 46.86 -18.60
CA HIS A 120 -8.91 47.58 -17.36
C HIS A 120 -9.03 49.10 -17.58
N VAL A 121 -8.40 49.62 -18.63
CA VAL A 121 -8.48 51.05 -18.99
C VAL A 121 -9.91 51.43 -19.35
N LEU A 122 -10.64 50.62 -20.12
CA LEU A 122 -12.04 50.87 -20.47
C LEU A 122 -12.94 51.00 -19.23
N ARG A 123 -12.72 50.16 -18.20
CA ARG A 123 -13.43 50.27 -16.92
C ARG A 123 -13.13 51.58 -16.17
N GLN A 124 -11.90 52.08 -16.27
CA GLN A 124 -11.52 53.36 -15.66
C GLN A 124 -12.10 54.54 -16.41
N VAL A 125 -12.05 54.51 -17.74
CA VAL A 125 -12.57 55.58 -18.63
C VAL A 125 -14.11 55.62 -18.60
N GLY A 126 -14.79 54.48 -18.43
CA GLY A 126 -16.25 54.46 -18.25
C GLY A 126 -16.76 55.23 -17.03
N ASN A 127 -15.94 55.38 -15.98
CA ASN A 127 -16.27 56.21 -14.82
C ASN A 127 -15.90 57.70 -15.03
N LEU A 128 -15.37 58.05 -16.21
CA LEU A 128 -15.00 59.40 -16.63
C LEU A 128 -15.88 59.90 -17.79
N SER A 129 -17.00 59.23 -18.06
CA SER A 129 -17.89 59.49 -19.21
C SER A 129 -18.42 60.93 -19.26
N ASN A 130 -18.58 61.59 -18.11
CA ASN A 130 -19.08 62.97 -18.03
C ASN A 130 -18.02 64.04 -18.39
N LEU A 131 -16.81 63.63 -18.74
CA LEU A 131 -15.72 64.54 -19.11
C LEU A 131 -15.76 64.87 -20.61
N ASN A 132 -16.38 66.01 -20.95
CA ASN A 132 -16.48 66.54 -22.32
C ASN A 132 -15.19 67.25 -22.81
N VAL A 133 -14.02 66.87 -22.30
CA VAL A 133 -12.74 67.51 -22.61
C VAL A 133 -11.80 66.48 -23.21
N ASP A 134 -11.08 66.85 -24.27
CA ASP A 134 -10.10 65.96 -24.90
C ASP A 134 -8.95 65.66 -23.92
N PHE A 135 -8.70 64.37 -23.66
CA PHE A 135 -7.60 63.91 -22.82
C PHE A 135 -6.25 64.45 -23.29
N LYS A 136 -6.05 64.70 -24.58
CA LYS A 136 -4.83 65.26 -25.15
C LYS A 136 -4.54 66.68 -24.65
N ASP A 137 -5.58 67.51 -24.54
CA ASP A 137 -5.44 68.89 -24.06
C ASP A 137 -5.18 68.91 -22.54
N LEU A 138 -5.80 67.98 -21.81
CA LEU A 138 -5.55 67.75 -20.38
C LEU A 138 -4.11 67.29 -20.12
N PHE A 139 -3.56 66.38 -20.93
CA PHE A 139 -2.17 65.94 -20.77
C PHE A 139 -1.14 66.97 -21.24
N SER A 140 -1.52 67.94 -22.09
CA SER A 140 -0.61 68.93 -22.68
C SER A 140 -0.42 70.20 -21.84
N CYS A 141 -1.03 70.29 -20.66
CA CYS A 141 -0.95 71.43 -19.76
C CYS A 141 0.46 71.61 -19.17
N LYS A 142 1.09 72.76 -19.42
CA LYS A 142 2.48 73.06 -18.97
C LYS A 142 2.59 73.59 -17.55
N HIS A 143 1.58 74.31 -17.07
CA HIS A 143 1.61 75.03 -15.78
C HIS A 143 0.77 74.37 -14.68
N VAL A 144 -0.05 73.38 -15.05
CA VAL A 144 -0.96 72.67 -14.13
C VAL A 144 -0.79 71.18 -14.34
N LYS A 145 -0.69 70.42 -13.24
CA LYS A 145 -0.74 68.95 -13.25
C LYS A 145 -2.16 68.51 -12.95
N ILE A 146 -2.64 67.59 -13.79
CA ILE A 146 -3.96 66.95 -13.63
C ILE A 146 -3.78 65.54 -13.07
N ARG A 147 -4.71 65.14 -12.21
CA ARG A 147 -4.71 63.84 -11.53
C ARG A 147 -6.12 63.27 -11.53
N PHE A 148 -6.27 62.08 -12.10
CA PHE A 148 -7.51 61.33 -12.10
C PHE A 148 -7.51 60.32 -10.96
N GLY A 149 -8.68 60.04 -10.41
CA GLY A 149 -8.82 59.03 -9.36
C GLY A 149 -10.18 59.06 -8.69
N LYS A 150 -10.24 58.38 -7.56
CA LYS A 150 -11.44 58.31 -6.73
C LYS A 150 -11.12 58.67 -5.28
N LEU A 151 -12.10 59.26 -4.61
CA LEU A 151 -12.02 59.72 -3.24
C LEU A 151 -13.20 59.14 -2.44
N PRO A 152 -13.01 58.62 -1.21
CA PRO A 152 -14.15 58.19 -0.39
C PRO A 152 -15.12 59.35 -0.14
N SER A 153 -16.45 59.12 -0.16
CA SER A 153 -17.44 60.19 0.04
C SER A 153 -17.28 60.93 1.39
N GLU A 154 -16.80 60.24 2.44
CA GLU A 154 -16.46 60.85 3.73
C GLU A 154 -15.24 61.78 3.69
N SER A 155 -14.34 61.57 2.73
CA SER A 155 -13.15 62.40 2.55
C SER A 155 -13.40 63.56 1.59
N TYR A 156 -14.38 63.41 0.68
CA TYR A 156 -14.84 64.49 -0.19
C TYR A 156 -15.41 65.67 0.61
N THR A 157 -16.22 65.41 1.65
CA THR A 157 -16.75 66.46 2.54
C THR A 157 -15.66 67.19 3.33
N LYS A 158 -14.44 66.64 3.41
CA LYS A 158 -13.31 67.26 4.10
C LYS A 158 -12.49 68.17 3.18
N LEU A 159 -12.74 68.19 1.87
CA LEU A 159 -12.03 69.05 0.93
C LEU A 159 -12.27 70.54 1.21
N ASP A 160 -13.44 70.90 1.74
CA ASP A 160 -13.80 72.28 2.08
C ASP A 160 -12.82 72.90 3.10
N PHE A 161 -12.26 72.09 4.02
CA PHE A 161 -11.25 72.55 5.00
C PHE A 161 -9.91 72.91 4.36
N TYR A 162 -9.67 72.49 3.11
CA TYR A 162 -8.46 72.77 2.36
C TYR A 162 -8.70 73.71 1.17
N SER A 163 -9.87 74.33 1.08
CA SER A 163 -10.27 75.26 0.01
C SER A 163 -9.37 76.49 -0.15
N GLU A 164 -8.60 76.86 0.88
CA GLU A 164 -7.59 77.93 0.82
C GLU A 164 -6.31 77.53 0.05
N LYS A 165 -6.13 76.24 -0.23
CA LYS A 165 -5.02 75.74 -1.05
C LYS A 165 -5.38 75.88 -2.52
N GLY A 166 -4.41 76.27 -3.36
CA GLY A 166 -4.62 76.55 -4.78
C GLY A 166 -4.86 75.31 -5.67
N PHE A 167 -5.73 74.38 -5.26
CA PHE A 167 -6.17 73.24 -6.06
C PHE A 167 -7.65 73.33 -6.39
N VAL A 168 -8.07 72.70 -7.49
CA VAL A 168 -9.49 72.58 -7.87
C VAL A 168 -9.80 71.10 -8.06
N PHE A 169 -10.80 70.57 -7.37
CA PHE A 169 -11.29 69.20 -7.56
C PHE A 169 -12.66 69.24 -8.25
N GLU A 170 -12.76 68.61 -9.41
CA GLU A 170 -13.98 68.48 -10.19
C GLU A 170 -14.56 67.07 -10.01
N PRO A 171 -15.73 66.90 -9.35
CA PRO A 171 -16.41 65.62 -9.23
C PRO A 171 -17.10 65.25 -10.55
N LEU A 172 -16.92 64.01 -10.99
CA LEU A 172 -17.49 63.48 -12.25
C LEU A 172 -18.67 62.53 -12.00
N GLU A 173 -18.51 61.58 -11.07
CA GLU A 173 -19.52 60.56 -10.77
C GLU A 173 -19.38 60.07 -9.32
N GLU A 174 -20.48 59.82 -8.61
CA GLU A 174 -20.47 59.17 -7.30
C GLU A 174 -21.01 57.75 -7.40
N LYS A 175 -20.20 56.75 -7.03
CA LYS A 175 -20.53 55.34 -7.17
C LYS A 175 -19.82 54.49 -6.11
N ASP A 176 -20.54 53.53 -5.53
CA ASP A 176 -20.04 52.57 -4.53
C ASP A 176 -19.38 53.23 -3.28
N GLY A 177 -19.87 54.41 -2.87
CA GLY A 177 -19.32 55.16 -1.73
C GLY A 177 -18.02 55.92 -2.01
N TYR A 178 -17.66 56.06 -3.30
CA TYR A 178 -16.54 56.86 -3.77
C TYR A 178 -17.01 57.93 -4.77
N VAL A 179 -16.43 59.12 -4.66
CA VAL A 179 -16.54 60.22 -5.62
C VAL A 179 -15.37 60.12 -6.60
N TRP A 180 -15.68 59.85 -7.86
CA TRP A 180 -14.76 59.87 -8.98
C TRP A 180 -14.61 61.30 -9.47
N GLY A 181 -13.38 61.70 -9.76
CA GLY A 181 -13.11 63.06 -10.18
C GLY A 181 -11.67 63.28 -10.57
N LEU A 182 -11.36 64.52 -10.91
CA LEU A 182 -10.01 64.96 -11.20
C LEU A 182 -9.69 66.22 -10.42
N TYR A 183 -8.43 66.36 -10.00
CA TYR A 183 -7.96 67.64 -9.48
C TYR A 183 -6.84 68.25 -10.32
N PHE A 184 -6.84 69.57 -10.29
CA PHE A 184 -5.86 70.45 -10.87
C PHE A 184 -4.96 71.00 -9.76
N ALA A 185 -3.66 70.86 -9.94
CA ALA A 185 -2.65 71.40 -9.02
C ALA A 185 -1.60 72.20 -9.81
N PRO A 186 -1.24 73.43 -9.39
CA PRO A 186 -0.11 74.16 -9.94
C PRO A 186 1.16 73.31 -9.88
N VAL A 187 2.01 73.37 -10.92
CA VAL A 187 3.24 72.54 -10.98
C VAL A 187 4.15 72.78 -9.77
N GLU A 188 4.24 74.04 -9.31
CA GLU A 188 5.05 74.48 -8.18
C GLU A 188 4.59 73.88 -6.83
N GLU A 189 3.28 73.71 -6.65
CA GLU A 189 2.68 73.19 -5.40
C GLU A 189 2.23 71.72 -5.50
N SER A 190 2.44 71.08 -6.65
CA SER A 190 1.91 69.74 -6.94
C SER A 190 2.32 68.66 -5.93
N VAL A 191 3.49 68.76 -5.31
CA VAL A 191 3.94 67.79 -4.29
C VAL A 191 3.12 67.92 -3.01
N GLN A 192 2.89 69.15 -2.54
CA GLN A 192 2.13 69.41 -1.32
C GLN A 192 0.67 69.03 -1.50
N ILE A 193 0.09 69.32 -2.67
CA ILE A 193 -1.29 68.96 -3.00
C ILE A 193 -1.43 67.45 -3.16
N ASP A 194 -0.50 66.77 -3.84
CA ASP A 194 -0.51 65.30 -3.97
C ASP A 194 -0.49 64.62 -2.57
N ASP A 195 0.24 65.17 -1.58
CA ASP A 195 0.28 64.65 -0.21
C ASP A 195 -1.02 64.90 0.58
N ILE A 196 -1.70 66.03 0.37
CA ILE A 196 -3.04 66.30 0.94
C ILE A 196 -4.04 65.26 0.40
N PHE A 197 -4.09 65.06 -0.91
CA PHE A 197 -4.98 64.06 -1.51
C PHE A 197 -4.65 62.63 -1.05
N ARG A 198 -3.38 62.28 -0.86
CA ARG A 198 -2.98 61.00 -0.25
C ARG A 198 -3.50 60.85 1.18
N SER A 199 -3.44 61.91 1.99
CA SER A 199 -3.97 61.89 3.37
C SER A 199 -5.50 61.74 3.42
N LEU A 200 -6.19 62.19 2.37
CA LEU A 200 -7.63 62.02 2.16
C LEU A 200 -7.98 60.69 1.48
N TYR A 201 -7.05 59.74 1.41
CA TYR A 201 -7.22 58.43 0.78
C TYR A 201 -7.61 58.48 -0.71
N PHE A 202 -7.12 59.49 -1.43
CA PHE A 202 -7.31 59.56 -2.88
C PHE A 202 -6.53 58.45 -3.58
N GLU A 203 -7.26 57.59 -4.30
CA GLU A 203 -6.66 56.53 -5.10
C GLU A 203 -6.45 57.06 -6.52
N ARG A 204 -5.19 57.37 -6.83
CA ARG A 204 -4.81 57.90 -8.14
C ARG A 204 -4.87 56.81 -9.21
N ILE A 205 -5.54 57.14 -10.30
CA ILE A 205 -5.60 56.34 -11.53
C ILE A 205 -4.66 56.97 -12.57
N ARG A 206 -3.83 56.13 -13.19
CA ARG A 206 -2.94 56.54 -14.29
C ARG A 206 -3.58 56.13 -15.60
N LEU A 207 -4.06 57.12 -16.33
CA LEU A 207 -4.54 56.94 -17.69
C LEU A 207 -3.33 56.80 -18.64
N PRO A 208 -3.33 55.83 -19.56
CA PRO A 208 -2.27 55.70 -20.57
C PRO A 208 -2.26 56.84 -21.60
N ASP A 209 -1.08 57.14 -22.14
CA ASP A 209 -0.87 58.25 -23.10
C ASP A 209 -1.53 58.03 -24.48
N PHE A 210 -2.01 56.82 -24.77
CA PHE A 210 -2.67 56.47 -26.03
C PHE A 210 -4.18 56.81 -26.07
N LEU A 211 -4.71 57.44 -25.02
CA LEU A 211 -6.10 57.93 -24.97
C LEU A 211 -6.25 59.24 -25.77
N HIS A 212 -7.27 59.29 -26.63
CA HIS A 212 -7.58 60.44 -27.49
C HIS A 212 -9.09 60.72 -27.50
N GLY A 213 -9.48 62.00 -27.54
CA GLY A 213 -10.88 62.42 -27.54
C GLY A 213 -11.46 62.63 -26.14
N ASP A 214 -12.77 62.83 -26.07
CA ASP A 214 -13.52 62.95 -24.80
C ASP A 214 -13.79 61.57 -24.16
N GLY A 215 -14.36 61.56 -22.94
CA GLY A 215 -14.65 60.32 -22.20
C GLY A 215 -15.45 59.29 -23.01
N GLU A 216 -16.46 59.74 -23.76
CA GLU A 216 -17.31 58.87 -24.58
C GLU A 216 -16.62 58.37 -25.86
N THR A 217 -15.92 59.25 -26.59
CA THR A 217 -15.21 58.90 -27.82
C THR A 217 -14.02 57.99 -27.52
N ALA A 218 -13.28 58.24 -26.44
CA ALA A 218 -12.19 57.40 -25.99
C ALA A 218 -12.68 56.01 -25.56
N ALA A 219 -13.82 55.93 -24.84
CA ALA A 219 -14.45 54.65 -24.49
C ALA A 219 -14.93 53.88 -25.73
N ALA A 220 -15.51 54.57 -26.71
CA ALA A 220 -15.94 53.97 -27.98
C ALA A 220 -14.75 53.41 -28.80
N GLU A 221 -13.65 54.15 -28.87
CA GLU A 221 -12.42 53.72 -29.57
C GLU A 221 -11.75 52.54 -28.85
N LEU A 222 -11.64 52.58 -27.53
CA LEU A 222 -11.13 51.45 -26.74
C LEU A 222 -11.98 50.19 -26.95
N ASN A 223 -13.31 50.32 -26.96
CA ASN A 223 -14.20 49.18 -27.20
C ASN A 223 -14.06 48.64 -28.63
N ARG A 224 -13.82 49.51 -29.62
CA ARG A 224 -13.52 49.10 -31.00
C ARG A 224 -12.20 48.30 -31.06
N GLN A 225 -11.13 48.81 -30.45
CA GLN A 225 -9.83 48.13 -30.41
C GLN A 225 -9.90 46.80 -29.64
N LEU A 226 -10.65 46.77 -28.54
CA LEU A 226 -10.85 45.56 -27.74
C LEU A 226 -11.58 44.48 -28.57
N LYS A 227 -12.62 44.84 -29.32
CA LYS A 227 -13.27 43.92 -30.27
C LYS A 227 -12.31 43.41 -31.36
N GLU A 228 -11.45 44.27 -31.90
CA GLU A 228 -10.46 43.86 -32.89
C GLU A 228 -9.44 42.87 -32.32
N LEU A 229 -8.95 43.12 -31.09
CA LEU A 229 -8.06 42.21 -30.37
C LEU A 229 -8.75 40.89 -30.03
N GLU A 230 -10.03 40.92 -29.62
CA GLU A 230 -10.82 39.71 -29.36
C GLU A 230 -10.99 38.85 -30.62
N ILE A 231 -11.20 39.46 -31.80
CA ILE A 231 -11.25 38.76 -33.08
C ILE A 231 -9.89 38.12 -33.38
N LYS A 232 -8.79 38.88 -33.27
CA LYS A 232 -7.43 38.33 -33.47
C LYS A 232 -7.13 37.18 -32.50
N LEU A 233 -7.52 37.30 -31.24
CA LEU A 233 -7.35 36.24 -30.23
C LEU A 233 -8.16 35.00 -30.60
N LYS A 234 -9.37 35.18 -31.14
CA LYS A 234 -10.20 34.08 -31.62
C LYS A 234 -9.52 33.35 -32.78
N ASP A 235 -8.99 34.08 -33.77
CA ASP A 235 -8.30 33.49 -34.91
C ASP A 235 -7.06 32.68 -34.47
N VAL A 236 -6.25 33.23 -33.56
CA VAL A 236 -5.08 32.54 -32.98
C VAL A 236 -5.50 31.29 -32.18
N LYS A 237 -6.62 31.36 -31.44
CA LYS A 237 -7.16 30.19 -30.71
C LYS A 237 -7.64 29.11 -31.67
N GLU A 238 -8.23 29.48 -32.80
CA GLU A 238 -8.64 28.54 -33.85
C GLU A 238 -7.41 27.88 -34.51
N GLU A 239 -6.36 28.66 -34.82
CA GLU A 239 -5.09 28.13 -35.34
C GLU A 239 -4.46 27.11 -34.38
N LEU A 240 -4.39 27.44 -33.09
CA LEU A 240 -3.87 26.54 -32.06
C LEU A 240 -4.73 25.26 -31.93
N ALA A 241 -6.06 25.37 -32.10
CA ALA A 241 -6.96 24.23 -32.07
C ALA A 241 -6.77 23.29 -33.27
N VAL A 242 -6.46 23.84 -34.45
CA VAL A 242 -6.11 23.04 -35.65
C VAL A 242 -4.80 22.29 -35.43
N ILE A 243 -3.76 22.98 -34.93
CA ILE A 243 -2.46 22.35 -34.62
C ILE A 243 -2.65 21.24 -33.57
N LYS A 244 -3.40 21.52 -32.51
CA LYS A 244 -3.75 20.52 -31.49
C LYS A 244 -4.39 19.30 -32.12
N LYS A 245 -5.45 19.46 -32.93
CA LYS A 245 -6.18 18.34 -33.52
C LYS A 245 -5.29 17.45 -34.42
N ASN A 246 -4.36 18.07 -35.14
CA ASN A 246 -3.46 17.36 -36.03
C ASN A 246 -2.35 16.59 -35.27
N GLU A 247 -1.83 17.17 -34.19
CA GLU A 247 -0.67 16.63 -33.46
C GLU A 247 -1.03 15.82 -32.20
N GLU A 248 -2.25 15.96 -31.64
CA GLU A 248 -2.63 15.38 -30.34
C GLU A 248 -2.35 13.87 -30.27
N THR A 249 -2.72 13.10 -31.30
CA THR A 249 -2.51 11.65 -31.31
C THR A 249 -1.03 11.27 -31.37
N GLN A 250 -0.22 11.98 -32.16
CA GLN A 250 1.22 11.70 -32.27
C GLN A 250 1.96 12.12 -31.00
N PHE A 251 1.65 13.31 -30.47
CA PHE A 251 2.24 13.83 -29.24
C PHE A 251 1.95 12.93 -28.04
N GLU A 252 0.72 12.43 -27.87
CA GLU A 252 0.37 11.49 -26.80
C GLU A 252 1.18 10.19 -26.89
N LYS A 253 1.39 9.65 -28.09
CA LYS A 253 2.19 8.44 -28.31
C LYS A 253 3.68 8.70 -28.02
N VAL A 254 4.26 9.78 -28.56
CA VAL A 254 5.68 10.15 -28.36
C VAL A 254 5.97 10.39 -26.88
N ARG A 255 5.10 11.13 -26.20
CA ARG A 255 5.18 11.38 -24.75
C ARG A 255 5.09 10.08 -23.95
N SER A 256 4.14 9.19 -24.29
CA SER A 256 4.00 7.90 -23.62
C SER A 256 5.26 7.02 -23.77
N LYS A 257 5.89 7.04 -24.96
CA LYS A 257 7.17 6.37 -25.21
C LYS A 257 8.32 7.01 -24.42
N LEU A 258 8.40 8.34 -24.36
CA LEU A 258 9.41 9.07 -23.59
C LEU A 258 9.32 8.75 -22.09
N ILE A 259 8.10 8.76 -21.53
CA ILE A 259 7.85 8.36 -20.13
C ILE A 259 8.32 6.93 -19.88
N PHE A 260 7.99 6.01 -20.79
CA PHE A 260 8.44 4.62 -20.69
C PHE A 260 9.97 4.51 -20.69
N LEU A 261 10.66 5.24 -21.56
CA LEU A 261 12.13 5.24 -21.63
C LEU A 261 12.75 5.87 -20.39
N ASN A 262 12.21 6.99 -19.89
CA ASN A 262 12.66 7.62 -18.65
C ASN A 262 12.54 6.67 -17.45
N ASN A 263 11.37 6.07 -17.26
CA ASN A 263 11.14 5.13 -16.16
C ASN A 263 12.03 3.88 -16.30
N SER A 264 12.24 3.39 -17.52
CA SER A 264 13.18 2.29 -17.79
C SER A 264 14.63 2.69 -17.47
N TYR A 265 14.98 3.95 -17.64
CA TYR A 265 16.29 4.49 -17.33
C TYR A 265 16.49 4.64 -15.82
N GLU A 266 15.49 5.11 -15.07
CA GLU A 266 15.56 5.22 -13.60
C GLU A 266 15.83 3.85 -12.93
N LEU A 267 15.35 2.77 -13.51
CA LEU A 267 15.57 1.40 -13.05
C LEU A 267 17.05 0.97 -13.10
N ARG A 268 17.91 1.68 -13.85
CA ARG A 268 19.37 1.49 -13.81
C ARG A 268 19.96 1.66 -12.42
N SER A 269 19.38 2.52 -11.60
CA SER A 269 19.81 2.75 -10.22
C SER A 269 19.78 1.48 -9.37
N GLN A 270 18.96 0.50 -9.75
CA GLN A 270 18.78 -0.78 -9.06
C GLN A 270 19.75 -1.86 -9.57
N VAL A 271 20.42 -1.64 -10.71
CA VAL A 271 21.37 -2.55 -11.35
C VAL A 271 22.78 -2.33 -10.81
N SER A 272 23.54 -3.41 -10.62
CA SER A 272 24.96 -3.36 -10.23
C SER A 272 25.88 -3.45 -11.44
N VAL A 273 27.05 -2.81 -11.35
CA VAL A 273 28.10 -2.89 -12.38
C VAL A 273 29.42 -3.37 -11.77
N ILE A 274 30.04 -4.37 -12.40
CA ILE A 274 31.41 -4.85 -12.13
C ILE A 274 32.12 -5.11 -13.46
N ASN A 275 33.38 -4.68 -13.58
CA ASN A 275 34.27 -5.04 -14.70
C ASN A 275 33.59 -4.89 -16.08
N ASN A 276 32.89 -3.76 -16.30
CA ASN A 276 32.16 -3.44 -17.53
C ASN A 276 31.00 -4.42 -17.88
N LYS A 277 30.56 -5.22 -16.92
CA LYS A 277 29.37 -6.08 -16.97
C LYS A 277 28.33 -5.58 -15.99
N PHE A 278 27.06 -5.72 -16.34
CA PHE A 278 25.95 -5.45 -15.44
C PHE A 278 25.46 -6.74 -14.78
N TYR A 279 24.91 -6.60 -13.58
CA TYR A 279 24.26 -7.65 -12.81
C TYR A 279 22.94 -7.12 -12.27
N MET A 280 21.86 -7.86 -12.53
CA MET A 280 20.56 -7.60 -11.91
C MET A 280 19.95 -8.91 -11.42
N ALA A 281 19.26 -8.84 -10.28
CA ALA A 281 18.55 -9.96 -9.70
C ALA A 281 17.10 -9.57 -9.46
N GLY A 282 16.19 -10.52 -9.61
CA GLY A 282 14.78 -10.29 -9.37
C GLY A 282 13.95 -11.57 -9.39
N PHE A 283 12.71 -11.45 -8.97
CA PHE A 283 11.78 -12.57 -8.88
C PHE A 283 10.88 -12.63 -10.11
N VAL A 284 10.71 -13.84 -10.66
CA VAL A 284 9.75 -14.16 -11.72
C VAL A 284 8.84 -15.29 -11.24
N PRO A 285 7.54 -15.28 -11.55
CA PRO A 285 6.68 -16.43 -11.34
C PRO A 285 7.26 -17.69 -12.02
N THR A 286 7.41 -18.80 -11.32
CA THR A 286 8.06 -20.03 -11.83
C THR A 286 7.43 -20.54 -13.14
N ARG A 287 6.15 -20.26 -13.40
CA ARG A 287 5.45 -20.63 -14.64
C ARG A 287 5.78 -19.73 -15.84
N GLU A 288 6.23 -18.51 -15.59
CA GLU A 288 6.54 -17.49 -16.59
C GLU A 288 8.04 -17.42 -16.89
N VAL A 289 8.87 -18.22 -16.20
CA VAL A 289 10.34 -18.27 -16.39
C VAL A 289 10.71 -18.65 -17.83
N GLU A 290 10.09 -19.66 -18.42
CA GLU A 290 10.39 -20.05 -19.81
C GLU A 290 10.02 -18.96 -20.81
N LYS A 291 8.84 -18.34 -20.64
CA LYS A 291 8.43 -17.19 -21.45
C LYS A 291 9.41 -16.02 -21.29
N PHE A 292 9.86 -15.75 -20.07
CA PHE A 292 10.83 -14.72 -19.78
C PHE A 292 12.18 -15.00 -20.46
N ARG A 293 12.64 -16.26 -20.43
CA ARG A 293 13.86 -16.72 -21.12
C ARG A 293 13.76 -16.55 -22.64
N GLU A 294 12.65 -16.95 -23.24
CA GLU A 294 12.39 -16.77 -24.67
C GLU A 294 12.45 -15.29 -25.08
N HIS A 295 11.80 -14.39 -24.32
CA HIS A 295 11.78 -12.96 -24.64
C HIS A 295 13.15 -12.29 -24.52
N LEU A 296 13.99 -12.74 -23.57
CA LEU A 296 15.33 -12.22 -23.37
C LEU A 296 16.38 -12.81 -24.31
N SER A 297 16.13 -14.01 -24.86
CA SER A 297 17.03 -14.66 -25.83
C SER A 297 17.25 -13.83 -27.11
N GLY A 298 16.34 -12.88 -27.40
CA GLY A 298 16.50 -11.90 -28.50
C GLY A 298 17.60 -10.85 -28.26
N VAL A 299 18.22 -10.80 -27.08
CA VAL A 299 19.37 -9.94 -26.80
C VAL A 299 20.63 -10.82 -26.70
N SER A 300 21.56 -10.64 -27.62
CA SER A 300 22.83 -11.38 -27.64
C SER A 300 23.69 -11.06 -26.41
N ASP A 301 24.49 -12.04 -25.97
CA ASP A 301 25.50 -11.94 -24.91
C ASP A 301 24.98 -11.73 -23.48
N ILE A 302 23.79 -12.27 -23.16
CA ILE A 302 23.23 -12.27 -21.81
C ILE A 302 23.26 -13.68 -21.20
N VAL A 303 23.68 -13.78 -19.94
CA VAL A 303 23.61 -15.00 -19.14
C VAL A 303 22.45 -14.87 -18.14
N ILE A 304 21.54 -15.85 -18.17
CA ILE A 304 20.39 -15.94 -17.27
C ILE A 304 20.55 -17.17 -16.38
N GLU A 305 20.77 -16.95 -15.10
CA GLU A 305 20.86 -18.00 -14.08
C GLU A 305 19.55 -18.03 -13.28
N GLU A 306 18.95 -19.23 -13.16
CA GLU A 306 17.80 -19.45 -12.28
C GLU A 306 18.29 -20.10 -10.97
N LYS A 307 17.99 -19.45 -9.85
CA LYS A 307 18.17 -20.03 -8.52
C LYS A 307 16.81 -20.31 -7.90
N LYS A 308 16.62 -21.52 -7.38
CA LYS A 308 15.42 -21.85 -6.61
C LYS A 308 15.46 -21.10 -5.28
N TYR A 309 14.32 -20.54 -4.89
CA TYR A 309 14.14 -19.73 -3.68
C TYR A 309 14.68 -20.38 -2.39
N PHE A 310 14.60 -21.72 -2.27
CA PHE A 310 14.98 -22.46 -1.06
C PHE A 310 16.47 -22.38 -0.66
N VAL A 311 17.29 -21.58 -1.36
CA VAL A 311 18.75 -21.55 -1.19
C VAL A 311 19.25 -20.26 -0.51
N ASP A 312 18.48 -19.16 -0.47
CA ASP A 312 18.95 -17.87 0.08
C ASP A 312 17.97 -17.25 1.09
N ASP A 313 18.23 -17.44 2.39
CA ASP A 313 17.42 -16.89 3.51
C ASP A 313 17.50 -15.34 3.61
N ARG A 314 18.37 -14.69 2.83
CA ARG A 314 18.60 -13.23 2.90
C ARG A 314 17.60 -12.41 2.09
N MET A 315 16.89 -13.01 1.13
CA MET A 315 15.88 -12.33 0.31
C MET A 315 14.50 -12.96 0.50
N LYS A 316 13.55 -12.20 1.08
CA LYS A 316 12.15 -12.61 1.14
C LYS A 316 11.51 -12.43 -0.24
N PRO A 317 10.86 -13.46 -0.81
CA PRO A 317 10.26 -13.38 -2.12
C PRO A 317 8.96 -12.58 -2.03
N PRO A 318 8.63 -11.80 -3.07
CA PRO A 318 7.36 -11.10 -3.14
C PRO A 318 6.19 -12.07 -3.30
N THR A 319 5.07 -11.73 -2.68
CA THR A 319 3.82 -12.47 -2.72
C THR A 319 2.97 -11.97 -3.89
N LYS A 320 2.64 -12.88 -4.82
CA LYS A 320 1.62 -12.66 -5.86
C LYS A 320 0.45 -13.58 -5.60
N LEU A 321 -0.73 -12.99 -5.39
CA LEU A 321 -1.98 -13.72 -5.17
C LEU A 321 -2.53 -14.21 -6.52
N ARG A 322 -3.05 -15.43 -6.52
CA ARG A 322 -3.65 -16.07 -7.70
C ARG A 322 -4.95 -16.75 -7.30
N ASN A 323 -6.02 -15.97 -7.35
CA ASN A 323 -7.36 -16.47 -7.08
C ASN A 323 -8.18 -16.70 -8.35
N ASN A 324 -9.15 -17.61 -8.25
CA ASN A 324 -10.13 -17.85 -9.31
C ASN A 324 -10.94 -16.58 -9.59
N ARG A 325 -11.54 -16.48 -10.78
CA ARG A 325 -12.33 -15.30 -11.19
C ARG A 325 -13.38 -14.89 -10.15
N LEU A 326 -13.99 -15.86 -9.46
CA LEU A 326 -14.97 -15.65 -8.39
C LEU A 326 -14.37 -14.95 -7.15
N PHE A 327 -13.15 -15.26 -6.73
CA PHE A 327 -12.56 -14.72 -5.51
C PHE A 327 -11.61 -13.53 -5.76
N ARG A 328 -11.08 -13.40 -6.98
CA ARG A 328 -10.07 -12.40 -7.34
C ARG A 328 -10.41 -10.94 -6.96
N PRO A 329 -11.64 -10.44 -7.18
CA PRO A 329 -12.00 -9.07 -6.73
C PRO A 329 -11.84 -8.83 -5.22
N PHE A 330 -11.98 -9.86 -4.38
CA PHE A 330 -11.80 -9.75 -2.93
C PHE A 330 -10.33 -9.64 -2.50
N GLU A 331 -9.36 -9.84 -3.41
CA GLU A 331 -7.94 -9.56 -3.15
C GLU A 331 -7.74 -8.09 -2.73
N MET A 332 -8.59 -7.17 -3.20
CA MET A 332 -8.55 -5.78 -2.81
C MET A 332 -8.70 -5.59 -1.29
N PHE A 333 -9.58 -6.34 -0.64
CA PHE A 333 -9.78 -6.27 0.81
C PHE A 333 -8.59 -6.85 1.56
N VAL A 334 -8.04 -7.97 1.08
CA VAL A 334 -6.83 -8.55 1.67
C VAL A 334 -5.66 -7.56 1.57
N ASN A 335 -5.46 -6.94 0.41
CA ASN A 335 -4.41 -5.94 0.20
C ASN A 335 -4.56 -4.71 1.09
N MET A 336 -5.80 -4.31 1.42
CA MET A 336 -6.06 -3.17 2.32
C MET A 336 -5.68 -3.48 3.77
N TYR A 337 -5.82 -4.72 4.21
CA TYR A 337 -5.36 -5.16 5.54
C TYR A 337 -3.84 -5.41 5.59
N GLY A 338 -3.27 -5.93 4.50
CA GLY A 338 -1.85 -6.22 4.33
C GLY A 338 -1.65 -7.59 3.68
N LEU A 339 -0.54 -7.80 2.97
CA LEU A 339 -0.31 -9.02 2.19
C LEU A 339 0.19 -10.21 3.02
N PRO A 340 -0.15 -11.47 2.63
CA PRO A 340 0.28 -12.63 3.37
C PRO A 340 1.75 -12.88 3.13
N SER A 341 2.41 -13.49 4.12
CA SER A 341 3.74 -14.07 3.90
C SER A 341 3.71 -15.04 2.71
N TYR A 342 4.82 -15.12 1.99
CA TYR A 342 4.93 -15.94 0.78
C TYR A 342 4.62 -17.44 1.02
N THR A 343 5.04 -17.96 2.18
CA THR A 343 4.77 -19.34 2.62
C THR A 343 3.40 -19.49 3.28
N GLY A 344 2.67 -18.38 3.45
CA GLY A 344 1.35 -18.33 4.07
C GLY A 344 0.24 -18.86 3.17
N ILE A 345 -0.93 -19.07 3.79
CA ILE A 345 -2.15 -19.39 3.05
C ILE A 345 -2.82 -18.06 2.70
N ASP A 346 -3.25 -17.93 1.45
CA ASP A 346 -4.04 -16.79 0.99
C ASP A 346 -5.45 -16.82 1.65
N PRO A 347 -5.84 -15.78 2.40
CA PRO A 347 -7.15 -15.69 3.02
C PRO A 347 -8.25 -15.30 2.03
N THR A 348 -7.93 -14.88 0.79
CA THR A 348 -8.90 -14.31 -0.15
C THR A 348 -10.13 -15.19 -0.39
N PRO A 349 -10.03 -16.52 -0.61
CA PRO A 349 -11.21 -17.35 -0.80
C PRO A 349 -12.11 -17.40 0.43
N TYR A 350 -11.50 -17.36 1.62
CA TYR A 350 -12.23 -17.36 2.88
C TYR A 350 -12.97 -16.03 3.07
N VAL A 351 -12.28 -14.90 2.92
CA VAL A 351 -12.88 -13.55 2.93
C VAL A 351 -14.02 -13.43 1.96
N ALA A 352 -13.84 -13.92 0.73
CA ALA A 352 -14.88 -13.80 -0.28
C ALA A 352 -16.16 -14.49 0.18
N ILE A 353 -16.05 -15.72 0.73
CA ILE A 353 -17.21 -16.48 1.20
C ILE A 353 -17.85 -15.81 2.42
N THR A 354 -17.06 -15.45 3.43
CA THR A 354 -17.57 -14.87 4.67
C THR A 354 -18.15 -13.47 4.43
N TYR A 355 -17.50 -12.63 3.63
CA TYR A 355 -17.99 -11.31 3.26
C TYR A 355 -19.31 -11.40 2.48
N MET A 356 -19.40 -12.28 1.49
CA MET A 356 -20.66 -12.50 0.75
C MET A 356 -21.78 -12.97 1.68
N LEU A 357 -21.48 -13.87 2.61
CA LEU A 357 -22.46 -14.42 3.55
C LEU A 357 -22.95 -13.37 4.55
N ILE A 358 -22.05 -12.66 5.23
CA ILE A 358 -22.42 -11.66 6.26
C ILE A 358 -23.15 -10.49 5.60
N PHE A 359 -22.70 -10.02 4.44
CA PHE A 359 -23.40 -8.97 3.70
C PHE A 359 -24.82 -9.40 3.31
N GLY A 360 -24.96 -10.63 2.79
CA GLY A 360 -26.26 -11.17 2.40
C GLY A 360 -27.24 -11.26 3.57
N ILE A 361 -26.76 -11.71 4.73
CA ILE A 361 -27.55 -11.78 5.97
C ILE A 361 -27.94 -10.38 6.47
N MET A 362 -27.02 -9.41 6.42
CA MET A 362 -27.26 -8.05 6.94
C MET A 362 -28.20 -7.21 6.09
N PHE A 363 -28.10 -7.32 4.76
CA PHE A 363 -28.88 -6.50 3.83
C PHE A 363 -30.18 -7.20 3.40
N GLY A 364 -30.15 -8.51 3.14
CA GLY A 364 -31.35 -9.36 3.21
C GLY A 364 -32.56 -9.01 2.33
N ASP A 365 -32.41 -8.42 1.14
CA ASP A 365 -33.55 -8.11 0.26
C ASP A 365 -33.34 -8.62 -1.19
N LEU A 366 -34.39 -9.23 -1.76
CA LEU A 366 -34.35 -9.82 -3.11
C LEU A 366 -34.28 -8.74 -4.19
N GLY A 367 -35.18 -7.76 -4.12
CA GLY A 367 -35.32 -6.73 -5.14
C GLY A 367 -34.11 -5.81 -5.17
N GLN A 368 -33.76 -5.28 -4.01
CA GLN A 368 -32.62 -4.39 -3.84
C GLN A 368 -31.29 -5.11 -4.10
N GLY A 369 -31.16 -6.38 -3.69
CA GLY A 369 -29.98 -7.21 -3.99
C GLY A 369 -29.75 -7.38 -5.50
N LEU A 370 -30.82 -7.61 -6.28
CA LEU A 370 -30.74 -7.68 -7.74
C LEU A 370 -30.36 -6.32 -8.36
N VAL A 371 -30.89 -5.21 -7.83
CA VAL A 371 -30.51 -3.86 -8.29
C VAL A 371 -29.03 -3.58 -8.03
N ILE A 372 -28.50 -3.91 -6.84
CA ILE A 372 -27.07 -3.79 -6.52
C ILE A 372 -26.23 -4.65 -7.47
N SER A 373 -26.69 -5.87 -7.75
CA SER A 373 -25.99 -6.78 -8.66
C SER A 373 -25.90 -6.22 -10.08
N LEU A 374 -27.03 -5.74 -10.62
CA LEU A 374 -27.10 -5.11 -11.93
C LEU A 374 -26.24 -3.85 -12.01
N PHE A 375 -26.27 -3.00 -10.98
CA PHE A 375 -25.43 -1.82 -10.89
C PHE A 375 -23.94 -2.18 -10.87
N GLY A 376 -23.55 -3.22 -10.13
CA GLY A 376 -22.18 -3.75 -10.11
C GLY A 376 -21.72 -4.24 -11.49
N PHE A 377 -22.60 -4.93 -12.22
CA PHE A 377 -22.34 -5.38 -13.59
C PHE A 377 -22.13 -4.21 -14.56
N ILE A 378 -23.00 -3.19 -14.51
CA ILE A 378 -22.87 -1.97 -15.33
C ILE A 378 -21.57 -1.25 -15.01
N LEU A 379 -21.23 -1.07 -13.73
CA LEU A 379 -20.01 -0.40 -13.29
C LEU A 379 -18.74 -1.12 -13.77
N THR A 380 -18.77 -2.45 -13.82
CA THR A 380 -17.68 -3.29 -14.33
C THR A 380 -17.47 -3.07 -15.83
N LYS A 381 -18.55 -2.96 -16.61
CA LYS A 381 -18.51 -2.77 -18.07
C LYS A 381 -18.16 -1.34 -18.48
N TRP A 382 -18.68 -0.32 -17.80
CA TRP A 382 -18.54 1.08 -18.19
C TRP A 382 -17.29 1.76 -17.64
N LYS A 383 -17.00 1.59 -16.34
CA LYS A 383 -15.90 2.29 -15.67
C LYS A 383 -14.69 1.42 -15.35
N LYS A 384 -14.75 0.11 -15.63
CA LYS A 384 -13.72 -0.88 -15.23
C LYS A 384 -13.33 -0.73 -13.74
N ALA A 385 -14.27 -0.32 -12.90
CA ALA A 385 -13.98 -0.03 -11.50
C ALA A 385 -13.70 -1.33 -10.74
N LYS A 386 -12.68 -1.33 -9.87
CA LYS A 386 -12.27 -2.51 -9.09
C LYS A 386 -13.38 -3.03 -8.15
N LEU A 387 -14.30 -2.16 -7.74
CA LEU A 387 -15.42 -2.49 -6.85
C LEU A 387 -16.63 -3.11 -7.55
N GLY A 388 -16.80 -2.93 -8.87
CA GLY A 388 -17.97 -3.42 -9.61
C GLY A 388 -18.19 -4.93 -9.47
N PRO A 389 -17.17 -5.77 -9.68
CA PRO A 389 -17.29 -7.23 -9.52
C PRO A 389 -17.57 -7.70 -8.10
N ILE A 390 -17.30 -6.87 -7.09
CA ILE A 390 -17.64 -7.18 -5.68
C ILE A 390 -19.14 -6.91 -5.49
N MET A 391 -19.63 -5.75 -5.93
CA MET A 391 -21.05 -5.37 -5.86
C MET A 391 -21.97 -6.39 -6.54
N GLU A 392 -21.57 -6.90 -7.70
CA GLU A 392 -22.30 -7.95 -8.43
C GLU A 392 -22.60 -9.17 -7.54
N ARG A 393 -21.60 -9.64 -6.81
CA ARG A 393 -21.67 -10.91 -6.05
C ARG A 393 -22.36 -10.75 -4.71
N ILE A 394 -22.11 -9.64 -4.04
CA ILE A 394 -22.80 -9.36 -2.78
C ILE A 394 -24.28 -9.08 -3.02
N GLY A 395 -24.63 -8.49 -4.16
CA GLY A 395 -26.02 -8.34 -4.61
C GLY A 395 -26.70 -9.70 -4.87
N ILE A 396 -26.00 -10.65 -5.51
CA ILE A 396 -26.51 -12.02 -5.69
C ILE A 396 -26.69 -12.73 -4.34
N SER A 397 -25.72 -12.59 -3.42
CA SER A 397 -25.84 -13.17 -2.08
C SER A 397 -27.02 -12.57 -1.32
N SER A 398 -27.16 -11.24 -1.34
CA SER A 398 -28.32 -10.54 -0.79
C SER A 398 -29.63 -11.04 -1.40
N ALA A 399 -29.67 -11.26 -2.71
CA ALA A 399 -30.86 -11.77 -3.37
C ALA A 399 -31.25 -13.18 -2.87
N ILE A 400 -30.26 -14.06 -2.64
CA ILE A 400 -30.49 -15.38 -2.07
C ILE A 400 -31.05 -15.28 -0.65
N PHE A 401 -30.45 -14.46 0.22
CA PHE A 401 -30.92 -14.26 1.59
C PHE A 401 -32.25 -13.52 1.66
N GLY A 402 -32.51 -12.58 0.75
CA GLY A 402 -33.81 -11.92 0.60
C GLY A 402 -34.92 -12.89 0.18
N CYS A 403 -34.61 -13.88 -0.66
CA CYS A 403 -35.54 -14.97 -0.96
C CYS A 403 -35.78 -15.87 0.28
N LEU A 404 -34.75 -16.11 1.09
CA LEU A 404 -34.91 -16.83 2.37
C LEU A 404 -35.83 -16.05 3.32
N TYR A 405 -35.62 -14.74 3.49
CA TYR A 405 -36.44 -13.89 4.35
C TYR A 405 -37.84 -13.61 3.79
N GLY A 406 -38.04 -13.72 2.48
CA GLY A 406 -39.30 -13.38 1.81
C GLY A 406 -39.49 -11.88 1.57
N SER A 407 -38.44 -11.07 1.67
CA SER A 407 -38.50 -9.61 1.43
C SER A 407 -38.20 -9.28 -0.04
N VAL A 408 -39.16 -8.66 -0.72
CA VAL A 408 -38.97 -8.07 -2.06
C VAL A 408 -39.30 -6.58 -2.00
N PHE A 409 -38.29 -5.70 -2.00
CA PHE A 409 -38.47 -4.25 -1.86
C PHE A 409 -39.32 -3.86 -0.63
N GLY A 410 -39.15 -4.61 0.47
CA GLY A 410 -39.93 -4.42 1.70
C GLY A 410 -41.38 -4.88 1.65
N ASN A 411 -41.80 -5.59 0.59
CA ASN A 411 -43.13 -6.18 0.50
C ASN A 411 -43.07 -7.69 0.80
N GLU A 412 -43.71 -8.10 1.90
CA GLU A 412 -43.70 -9.48 2.41
C GLU A 412 -44.82 -10.36 1.80
N ASP A 413 -45.73 -9.78 1.02
CA ASP A 413 -46.91 -10.49 0.46
C ASP A 413 -46.64 -11.17 -0.90
N ILE A 414 -45.54 -10.82 -1.58
CA ILE A 414 -45.27 -11.26 -2.96
C ILE A 414 -44.65 -12.68 -3.00
N ILE A 415 -43.85 -13.03 -2.00
CA ILE A 415 -43.21 -14.34 -1.87
C ILE A 415 -43.44 -14.84 -0.44
N LYS A 416 -44.15 -15.97 -0.28
CA LYS A 416 -44.25 -16.63 1.03
C LYS A 416 -42.83 -16.97 1.51
N PRO A 417 -42.37 -16.48 2.69
CA PRO A 417 -41.02 -16.73 3.18
C PRO A 417 -40.71 -18.23 3.22
N PHE A 418 -39.53 -18.63 2.78
CA PHE A 418 -39.08 -20.03 2.86
C PHE A 418 -39.02 -20.54 4.31
N PHE A 419 -39.13 -19.65 5.31
CA PHE A 419 -39.35 -19.99 6.73
C PHE A 419 -40.69 -20.70 7.05
N HIS A 420 -41.58 -20.92 6.08
CA HIS A 420 -42.76 -21.80 6.22
C HIS A 420 -42.45 -23.32 6.22
N ILE A 421 -41.22 -23.74 6.54
CA ILE A 421 -40.94 -25.16 6.80
C ILE A 421 -41.34 -25.46 8.26
N GLU A 422 -42.31 -26.35 8.43
CA GLU A 422 -42.82 -26.83 9.74
C GLU A 422 -41.77 -27.19 10.82
N PRO A 423 -40.54 -27.66 10.50
CA PRO A 423 -39.53 -27.98 11.53
C PRO A 423 -39.04 -26.75 12.30
N LEU A 424 -38.96 -25.58 11.67
CA LEU A 424 -38.35 -24.39 12.27
C LEU A 424 -39.34 -23.67 13.21
N TYR A 425 -40.63 -23.67 12.86
CA TYR A 425 -41.72 -23.20 13.72
C TYR A 425 -41.86 -24.01 15.02
N SER A 426 -41.54 -25.32 14.97
CA SER A 426 -41.59 -26.19 16.16
C SER A 426 -40.48 -25.90 17.18
N VAL A 427 -39.36 -25.34 16.72
CA VAL A 427 -38.18 -25.02 17.56
C VAL A 427 -38.21 -23.56 18.05
N LEU A 428 -38.76 -22.63 17.26
CA LEU A 428 -38.75 -21.19 17.57
C LEU A 428 -40.04 -20.64 18.18
N GLY A 429 -41.15 -21.40 18.16
CA GLY A 429 -42.45 -20.94 18.66
C GLY A 429 -43.08 -19.86 17.78
N LYS A 430 -44.42 -19.76 17.77
CA LYS A 430 -45.13 -18.72 17.01
C LYS A 430 -44.81 -17.34 17.60
N PRO A 431 -44.20 -16.41 16.84
CA PRO A 431 -43.98 -15.06 17.34
C PRO A 431 -45.31 -14.31 17.34
N ASN A 432 -45.81 -13.95 18.54
CA ASN A 432 -47.07 -13.21 18.70
C ASN A 432 -46.87 -11.68 18.68
N SER A 433 -45.64 -11.19 18.53
CA SER A 433 -45.31 -9.75 18.53
C SER A 433 -43.99 -9.47 17.80
N ILE A 434 -43.89 -8.32 17.12
CA ILE A 434 -42.70 -7.85 16.38
C ILE A 434 -41.42 -7.88 17.25
N PHE A 435 -41.55 -7.60 18.56
CA PHE A 435 -40.44 -7.64 19.51
C PHE A 435 -39.79 -9.03 19.68
N GLN A 436 -40.58 -10.11 19.56
CA GLN A 436 -40.05 -11.48 19.66
C GLN A 436 -39.29 -11.87 18.38
N ILE A 437 -39.74 -11.41 17.22
CA ILE A 437 -39.06 -11.62 15.93
C ILE A 437 -37.67 -10.96 15.97
N SER A 438 -37.59 -9.72 16.45
CA SER A 438 -36.31 -9.00 16.61
C SER A 438 -35.35 -9.71 17.56
N THR A 439 -35.87 -10.31 18.64
CA THR A 439 -35.07 -11.07 19.60
C THR A 439 -34.50 -12.34 18.97
N TYR A 440 -35.31 -13.10 18.23
CA TYR A 440 -34.85 -14.31 17.54
C TYR A 440 -33.82 -14.01 16.45
N LEU A 441 -34.01 -12.93 15.71
CA LEU A 441 -33.09 -12.49 14.68
C LEU A 441 -31.73 -12.09 15.26
N LEU A 442 -31.73 -11.41 16.42
CA LEU A 442 -30.50 -11.07 17.14
C LEU A 442 -29.76 -12.31 17.66
N ILE A 443 -30.49 -13.29 18.20
CA ILE A 443 -29.91 -14.58 18.65
C ILE A 443 -29.32 -15.34 17.46
N ALA A 444 -30.00 -15.37 16.31
CA ALA A 444 -29.50 -16.00 15.10
C ALA A 444 -28.23 -15.31 14.57
N ALA A 445 -28.19 -13.97 14.57
CA ALA A 445 -27.01 -13.20 14.19
C ALA A 445 -25.82 -13.49 15.12
N LEU A 446 -26.06 -13.58 16.43
CA LEU A 446 -25.05 -13.96 17.41
C LEU A 446 -24.52 -15.38 17.17
N ALA A 447 -25.41 -16.34 16.92
CA ALA A 447 -25.05 -17.73 16.64
C ALA A 447 -24.16 -17.85 15.38
N ILE A 448 -24.50 -17.11 14.32
CA ILE A 448 -23.69 -17.04 13.09
C ILE A 448 -22.31 -16.45 13.39
N GLY A 449 -22.24 -15.40 14.20
CA GLY A 449 -20.98 -14.81 14.64
C GLY A 449 -20.08 -15.79 15.40
N VAL A 450 -20.67 -16.57 16.32
CA VAL A 450 -19.97 -17.63 17.06
C VAL A 450 -19.42 -18.68 16.09
N ILE A 451 -20.22 -19.13 15.11
CA ILE A 451 -19.78 -20.09 14.10
C ILE A 451 -18.58 -19.54 13.32
N LEU A 452 -18.64 -18.28 12.86
CA LEU A 452 -17.55 -17.64 12.12
C LEU A 452 -16.27 -17.50 12.96
N ILE A 453 -16.40 -17.20 14.25
CA ILE A 453 -15.25 -17.15 15.18
C ILE A 453 -14.63 -18.55 15.32
N VAL A 454 -15.43 -19.59 15.49
CA VAL A 454 -14.95 -20.99 15.60
C VAL A 454 -14.26 -21.43 14.31
N VAL A 455 -14.81 -21.10 13.14
CA VAL A 455 -14.16 -21.38 11.85
C VAL A 455 -12.82 -20.65 11.72
N SER A 456 -12.75 -19.39 12.17
CA SER A 456 -11.51 -18.60 12.17
C SER A 456 -10.44 -19.18 13.11
N MET A 457 -10.83 -19.63 14.30
CA MET A 457 -9.94 -20.34 15.23
C MET A 457 -9.45 -21.67 14.63
N THR A 458 -10.35 -22.42 14.00
CA THR A 458 -10.00 -23.67 13.31
C THR A 458 -8.97 -23.44 12.22
N MET A 459 -9.13 -22.39 11.42
CA MET A 459 -8.12 -21.97 10.44
C MET A 459 -6.79 -21.67 11.11
N ASN A 460 -6.76 -20.89 12.20
CA ASN A 460 -5.52 -20.60 12.92
C ASN A 460 -4.81 -21.88 13.41
N ILE A 461 -5.56 -22.86 13.91
CA ILE A 461 -5.04 -24.16 14.36
C ILE A 461 -4.38 -24.90 13.19
N VAL A 462 -5.10 -25.03 12.05
CA VAL A 462 -4.58 -25.69 10.84
C VAL A 462 -3.33 -24.99 10.31
N LEU A 463 -3.32 -23.65 10.27
CA LEU A 463 -2.15 -22.86 9.87
C LEU A 463 -0.98 -23.06 10.82
N SER A 464 -1.22 -23.09 12.13
CA SER A 464 -0.17 -23.27 13.15
C SER A 464 0.47 -24.65 13.07
N PHE A 465 -0.31 -25.70 12.83
CA PHE A 465 0.24 -27.04 12.54
C PHE A 465 1.08 -27.05 11.26
N ARG A 466 0.66 -26.35 10.19
CA ARG A 466 1.45 -26.25 8.96
C ARG A 466 2.76 -25.48 9.14
N ARG A 467 2.79 -24.49 10.04
CA ARG A 467 4.01 -23.75 10.43
C ARG A 467 4.95 -24.56 11.33
N LYS A 468 4.57 -25.78 11.74
CA LYS A 468 5.26 -26.61 12.75
C LYS A 468 5.38 -25.95 14.13
N ASP A 469 4.53 -24.97 14.42
CA ASP A 469 4.45 -24.31 15.73
C ASP A 469 3.37 -25.00 16.59
N TYR A 470 3.75 -26.15 17.14
CA TYR A 470 2.86 -26.97 17.97
C TYR A 470 2.46 -26.30 19.28
N SER A 471 3.31 -25.41 19.81
CA SER A 471 3.03 -24.71 21.06
C SER A 471 1.85 -23.75 20.90
N SER A 472 1.91 -22.89 19.89
CA SER A 472 0.83 -21.94 19.61
C SER A 472 -0.44 -22.65 19.14
N ALA A 473 -0.33 -23.79 18.44
CA ALA A 473 -1.49 -24.55 17.98
C ALA A 473 -2.30 -25.19 19.12
N LEU A 474 -1.60 -25.76 20.12
CA LEU A 474 -2.25 -26.46 21.24
C LEU A 474 -2.65 -25.49 22.34
N PHE A 475 -1.68 -24.71 22.85
CA PHE A 475 -1.81 -23.92 24.08
C PHE A 475 -2.07 -22.43 23.83
N GLY A 476 -2.12 -22.00 22.57
CA GLY A 476 -2.42 -20.61 22.23
C GLY A 476 -3.85 -20.20 22.57
N ALA A 477 -4.06 -18.90 22.78
CA ALA A 477 -5.38 -18.29 22.89
C ALA A 477 -6.25 -18.69 21.68
N ASN A 478 -5.84 -18.37 20.44
CA ASN A 478 -6.54 -18.83 19.23
C ASN A 478 -6.21 -20.29 18.84
N GLY A 479 -5.71 -21.11 19.78
CA GLY A 479 -5.38 -22.53 19.60
C GLY A 479 -6.52 -23.46 20.05
N ILE A 480 -6.23 -24.76 20.17
CA ILE A 480 -7.22 -25.76 20.60
C ILE A 480 -7.75 -25.47 22.00
N THR A 481 -6.86 -25.13 22.95
CA THR A 481 -7.26 -24.80 24.32
C THR A 481 -8.26 -23.64 24.37
N GLY A 482 -8.04 -22.58 23.58
CA GLY A 482 -8.98 -21.45 23.58
C GLY A 482 -10.22 -21.63 22.76
N MET A 483 -10.20 -22.49 21.74
CA MET A 483 -11.42 -22.92 21.07
C MET A 483 -12.34 -23.68 22.05
N ILE A 484 -11.79 -24.58 22.87
CA ILE A 484 -12.55 -25.32 23.89
C ILE A 484 -13.15 -24.35 24.92
N PHE A 485 -12.33 -23.43 25.44
CA PHE A 485 -12.78 -22.41 26.38
C PHE A 485 -13.90 -21.54 25.79
N TYR A 486 -13.71 -21.04 24.56
CA TYR A 486 -14.67 -20.17 23.90
C TYR A 486 -16.02 -20.87 23.68
N ILE A 487 -16.00 -22.09 23.13
CA ILE A 487 -17.21 -22.87 22.89
C ILE A 487 -17.92 -23.19 24.22
N ALA A 488 -17.18 -23.54 25.27
CA ALA A 488 -17.77 -23.83 26.58
C ALA A 488 -18.50 -22.61 27.16
N VAL A 489 -17.84 -21.44 27.18
CA VAL A 489 -18.45 -20.21 27.72
C VAL A 489 -19.68 -19.80 26.91
N VAL A 490 -19.57 -19.83 25.58
CA VAL A 490 -20.69 -19.42 24.70
C VAL A 490 -21.85 -20.43 24.75
N ALA A 491 -21.57 -21.74 24.78
CA ALA A 491 -22.60 -22.76 24.89
C ALA A 491 -23.32 -22.68 26.24
N ALA A 492 -22.59 -22.48 27.34
CA ALA A 492 -23.19 -22.28 28.65
C ALA A 492 -24.09 -21.03 28.69
N ALA A 493 -23.61 -19.90 28.16
CA ALA A 493 -24.39 -18.67 28.09
C ALA A 493 -25.62 -18.80 27.18
N GLY A 494 -25.46 -19.43 26.00
CA GLY A 494 -26.55 -19.63 25.04
C GLY A 494 -27.64 -20.57 25.54
N LEU A 495 -27.27 -21.67 26.21
CA LEU A 495 -28.24 -22.61 26.81
C LEU A 495 -28.96 -22.00 28.01
N GLN A 496 -28.26 -21.19 28.82
CA GLN A 496 -28.87 -20.49 29.95
C GLN A 496 -29.87 -19.43 29.48
N LEU A 497 -29.50 -18.61 28.49
CA LEU A 497 -30.37 -17.56 27.96
C LEU A 497 -31.52 -18.11 27.08
N GLY A 498 -31.30 -19.19 26.35
CA GLY A 498 -32.27 -19.75 25.39
C GLY A 498 -33.22 -20.79 25.98
N PHE A 499 -32.73 -21.69 26.84
CA PHE A 499 -33.50 -22.84 27.35
C PHE A 499 -33.66 -22.83 28.88
N GLY A 500 -33.08 -21.85 29.58
CA GLY A 500 -33.14 -21.76 31.04
C GLY A 500 -32.41 -22.90 31.77
N ILE A 501 -31.54 -23.65 31.08
CA ILE A 501 -30.80 -24.78 31.67
C ILE A 501 -29.54 -24.24 32.36
N GLU A 502 -29.41 -24.47 33.66
CA GLU A 502 -28.22 -24.10 34.44
C GLU A 502 -27.05 -25.05 34.18
N MET A 503 -26.24 -24.75 33.17
CA MET A 503 -25.05 -25.55 32.79
C MET A 503 -23.80 -25.26 33.65
N PHE A 504 -23.84 -24.26 34.53
CA PHE A 504 -22.73 -23.85 35.39
C PHE A 504 -22.55 -24.77 36.61
N THR A 505 -22.48 -26.08 36.39
CA THR A 505 -22.16 -27.04 37.46
C THR A 505 -20.66 -26.95 37.82
N LEU A 506 -20.30 -27.19 39.09
CA LEU A 506 -18.91 -27.15 39.58
C LEU A 506 -17.90 -27.94 38.70
N PRO A 507 -18.20 -29.18 38.21
CA PRO A 507 -17.28 -29.92 37.34
C PRO A 507 -17.11 -29.28 35.97
N TYR A 508 -18.16 -28.65 35.44
CA TYR A 508 -18.13 -27.96 34.14
C TYR A 508 -17.19 -26.76 34.18
N ILE A 509 -17.32 -25.93 35.23
CA ILE A 509 -16.47 -24.75 35.43
C ILE A 509 -15.01 -25.15 35.63
N LEU A 510 -14.74 -26.15 36.47
CA LEU A 510 -13.37 -26.59 36.75
C LEU A 510 -12.67 -27.14 35.50
N LEU A 511 -13.36 -27.99 34.72
CA LEU A 511 -12.74 -28.69 33.59
C LEU A 511 -12.68 -27.86 32.30
N LEU A 512 -13.72 -27.05 32.02
CA LEU A 512 -13.86 -26.37 30.72
C LEU A 512 -13.59 -24.87 30.77
N VAL A 513 -13.54 -24.28 31.97
CA VAL A 513 -13.26 -22.84 32.14
C VAL A 513 -11.91 -22.66 32.82
N ILE A 514 -11.73 -23.18 34.04
CA ILE A 514 -10.53 -22.94 34.85
C ILE A 514 -9.31 -23.66 34.28
N LEU A 515 -9.44 -24.94 33.89
CA LEU A 515 -8.32 -25.72 33.36
C LEU A 515 -7.76 -25.12 32.05
N PRO A 516 -8.56 -24.77 31.02
CA PRO A 516 -8.05 -24.12 29.81
C PRO A 516 -7.38 -22.78 30.08
N LEU A 517 -7.93 -21.96 30.98
CA LEU A 517 -7.33 -20.69 31.40
C LEU A 517 -5.96 -20.91 32.05
N GLY A 518 -5.85 -21.90 32.93
CA GLY A 518 -4.56 -22.28 33.52
C GLY A 518 -3.53 -22.71 32.47
N ILE A 519 -3.95 -23.51 31.48
CA ILE A 519 -3.08 -23.96 30.38
C ILE A 519 -2.59 -22.78 29.53
N MET A 520 -3.47 -21.81 29.22
CA MET A 520 -3.08 -20.60 28.48
C MET A 520 -2.09 -19.74 29.26
N MET A 521 -2.33 -19.55 30.55
CA MET A 521 -1.46 -18.75 31.41
C MET A 521 -0.03 -19.31 31.46
N PHE A 522 0.12 -20.64 31.37
CA PHE A 522 1.40 -21.33 31.33
C PHE A 522 1.88 -21.73 29.92
N LYS A 523 1.33 -21.12 28.86
CA LYS A 523 1.68 -21.42 27.47
C LYS A 523 3.18 -21.34 27.20
N GLU A 524 3.86 -20.26 27.62
CA GLU A 524 5.31 -20.09 27.39
C GLU A 524 6.20 -21.15 28.10
N PRO A 525 6.03 -21.46 29.40
CA PRO A 525 6.80 -22.52 30.04
C PRO A 525 6.48 -23.91 29.47
N LEU A 526 5.21 -24.20 29.13
CA LEU A 526 4.81 -25.43 28.43
C LEU A 526 5.46 -25.51 27.04
N ALA A 527 5.52 -24.40 26.31
CA ALA A 527 6.20 -24.29 25.01
C ALA A 527 7.67 -24.68 25.11
N HIS A 528 8.37 -24.14 26.11
CA HIS A 528 9.79 -24.41 26.33
C HIS A 528 10.07 -25.87 26.71
N LEU A 529 9.20 -26.48 27.52
CA LEU A 529 9.30 -27.90 27.88
C LEU A 529 9.10 -28.81 26.66
N VAL A 530 8.11 -28.52 25.82
CA VAL A 530 7.86 -29.26 24.56
C VAL A 530 9.00 -29.05 23.57
N ALA A 531 9.51 -27.83 23.42
CA ALA A 531 10.63 -27.52 22.52
C ALA A 531 11.95 -28.19 22.94
N ASN A 532 12.20 -28.36 24.24
CA ASN A 532 13.38 -29.08 24.74
C ASN A 532 13.33 -30.59 24.46
N SER A 533 12.15 -31.18 24.31
CA SER A 533 12.00 -32.57 23.86
C SER A 533 12.43 -32.73 22.39
N ILE A 534 12.12 -31.73 21.54
CA ILE A 534 12.42 -31.74 20.10
C ILE A 534 13.87 -31.31 19.78
N LYS A 535 14.46 -30.38 20.57
CA LYS A 535 15.85 -29.90 20.40
C LYS A 535 16.92 -30.99 20.54
N ARG A 536 16.62 -32.15 21.14
CA ARG A 536 17.56 -33.28 21.22
C ARG A 536 18.03 -33.78 19.86
N ASN A 537 17.24 -33.60 18.79
CA ASN A 537 17.61 -34.04 17.44
C ASN A 537 18.50 -33.03 16.68
N VAL A 538 18.54 -31.75 17.08
CA VAL A 538 19.28 -30.68 16.37
C VAL A 538 20.75 -30.61 16.81
N VAL A 539 21.05 -31.00 18.05
CA VAL A 539 22.43 -31.02 18.59
C VAL A 539 23.32 -31.99 17.80
N ASN A 540 22.77 -33.14 17.37
CA ASN A 540 23.50 -34.13 16.56
C ASN A 540 23.90 -33.62 15.17
N LEU A 541 23.14 -32.69 14.57
CA LEU A 541 23.53 -32.08 13.28
C LEU A 541 24.70 -31.10 13.45
N LYS A 542 24.73 -30.32 14.54
CA LYS A 542 25.73 -29.25 14.74
C LYS A 542 27.14 -29.82 14.89
N HIS A 543 27.29 -30.98 15.53
CA HIS A 543 28.58 -31.64 15.71
C HIS A 543 29.11 -32.26 14.40
N LYS A 544 28.22 -32.73 13.52
CA LYS A 544 28.59 -33.21 12.18
C LYS A 544 29.13 -32.09 11.30
N THR A 545 28.49 -30.91 11.33
CA THR A 545 28.95 -29.72 10.57
C THR A 545 30.31 -29.20 11.04
N VAL A 546 30.60 -29.26 12.34
CA VAL A 546 31.91 -28.83 12.89
C VAL A 546 33.02 -29.82 12.52
N ALA A 547 32.73 -31.12 12.48
CA ALA A 547 33.68 -32.13 12.00
C ALA A 547 33.99 -31.95 10.51
N ASP A 548 32.97 -31.76 9.67
CA ASP A 548 33.17 -31.53 8.23
C ASP A 548 33.94 -30.23 7.96
N ALA A 549 33.69 -29.15 8.73
CA ALA A 549 34.43 -27.89 8.60
C ALA A 549 35.89 -28.00 9.07
N ALA A 550 36.16 -28.71 10.17
CA ALA A 550 37.53 -28.95 10.65
C ALA A 550 38.33 -29.83 9.69
N ILE A 551 37.68 -30.82 9.06
CA ILE A 551 38.28 -31.66 8.02
C ILE A 551 38.61 -30.83 6.76
N MET A 552 37.71 -29.96 6.33
CA MET A 552 37.88 -29.14 5.12
C MET A 552 38.96 -28.05 5.28
N ALA A 553 39.26 -27.65 6.52
CA ALA A 553 40.29 -26.66 6.85
C ALA A 553 41.66 -27.29 7.18
N SER A 554 41.79 -28.62 7.16
CA SER A 554 43.04 -29.32 7.49
C SER A 554 43.86 -29.58 6.23
N ASP A 555 44.93 -28.81 6.04
CA ASP A 555 45.84 -28.96 4.89
C ASP A 555 46.80 -30.17 5.01
N THR A 556 46.86 -30.79 6.20
CA THR A 556 47.86 -31.83 6.55
C THR A 556 47.35 -33.27 6.42
N LEU A 557 46.10 -33.50 6.04
CA LEU A 557 45.47 -34.82 6.06
C LEU A 557 45.51 -35.53 4.69
N SER A 558 46.04 -36.76 4.64
CA SER A 558 45.96 -37.61 3.43
C SER A 558 44.57 -38.22 3.25
N GLU A 559 44.18 -38.54 2.00
CA GLU A 559 42.90 -39.20 1.64
C GLU A 559 42.59 -40.46 2.48
N GLU A 560 43.61 -41.26 2.78
CA GLU A 560 43.46 -42.48 3.59
C GLU A 560 43.18 -42.17 5.08
N LEU A 561 43.85 -41.15 5.62
CA LEU A 561 43.66 -40.71 7.01
C LEU A 561 42.31 -39.99 7.18
N LEU A 562 41.83 -39.28 6.16
CA LEU A 562 40.49 -38.69 6.10
C LEU A 562 39.39 -39.73 6.20
N ARG A 563 39.51 -40.83 5.45
CA ARG A 563 38.53 -41.92 5.47
C ARG A 563 38.45 -42.56 6.85
N LYS A 564 39.61 -42.85 7.46
CA LYS A 564 39.70 -43.43 8.81
C LYS A 564 39.11 -42.50 9.87
N THR A 565 39.43 -41.21 9.79
CA THR A 565 38.92 -40.18 10.71
C THR A 565 37.40 -40.07 10.64
N ARG A 566 36.80 -40.10 9.43
CA ARG A 566 35.34 -40.11 9.27
C ARG A 566 34.70 -41.35 9.90
N GLU A 567 35.29 -42.52 9.68
CA GLU A 567 34.78 -43.79 10.20
C GLU A 567 34.79 -43.83 11.74
N ASP A 568 35.85 -43.32 12.36
CA ASP A 568 35.98 -43.24 13.82
C ASP A 568 35.07 -42.17 14.44
N LEU A 569 34.80 -41.08 13.71
CA LEU A 569 33.86 -40.04 14.11
C LEU A 569 32.40 -40.51 14.03
N GLU A 570 32.06 -41.35 13.05
CA GLU A 570 30.75 -42.02 12.99
C GLU A 570 30.54 -42.98 14.16
N LYS A 571 31.55 -43.79 14.52
CA LYS A 571 31.50 -44.67 15.71
C LYS A 571 31.30 -43.88 17.02
N LEU A 572 31.96 -42.73 17.16
CA LEU A 572 31.77 -41.85 18.32
C LEU A 572 30.39 -41.18 18.37
N ASN A 573 29.79 -40.91 17.21
CA ASN A 573 28.46 -40.31 17.11
C ASN A 573 27.34 -41.28 17.55
N ASP A 574 27.51 -42.57 17.28
CA ASP A 574 26.58 -43.63 17.74
C ASP A 574 26.51 -43.75 19.28
N LEU A 575 27.53 -43.29 20.00
CA LEU A 575 27.55 -43.19 21.47
C LEU A 575 26.74 -42.00 22.03
N LYS A 576 25.97 -41.31 21.17
CA LYS A 576 24.91 -40.33 21.45
C LYS A 576 25.29 -38.99 22.09
N PHE A 577 26.54 -38.71 22.44
CA PHE A 577 26.97 -37.36 22.86
C PHE A 577 28.47 -37.11 22.60
N VAL A 578 28.78 -36.23 21.63
CA VAL A 578 30.16 -35.84 21.29
C VAL A 578 30.36 -34.34 21.60
N ARG A 579 31.46 -33.99 22.28
CA ARG A 579 31.89 -32.58 22.41
C ARG A 579 33.16 -32.36 21.59
N ALA A 580 33.18 -31.28 20.83
CA ALA A 580 34.36 -30.77 20.15
C ALA A 580 35.04 -29.70 21.04
N VAL A 581 36.35 -29.80 21.21
CA VAL A 581 37.16 -28.82 21.94
C VAL A 581 38.33 -28.39 21.06
N TYR A 582 38.43 -27.08 20.79
CA TYR A 582 39.50 -26.47 20.02
C TYR A 582 40.60 -25.94 20.93
N GLY A 583 41.85 -26.02 20.50
CA GLY A 583 43.00 -25.54 21.25
C GLY A 583 44.31 -25.76 20.52
N LYS A 584 45.41 -25.47 21.22
CA LYS A 584 46.78 -25.68 20.74
C LYS A 584 47.55 -26.58 21.72
N MET A 585 48.52 -27.31 21.21
CA MET A 585 49.53 -28.02 22.01
C MET A 585 50.93 -27.84 21.41
N PRO A 586 51.99 -27.95 22.22
CA PRO A 586 53.36 -27.99 21.71
C PRO A 586 53.59 -29.17 20.73
N ARG A 587 54.46 -28.99 19.73
CA ARG A 587 54.74 -30.03 18.73
C ARG A 587 55.27 -31.35 19.35
N GLU A 588 56.15 -31.25 20.35
CA GLU A 588 56.64 -32.42 21.10
C GLU A 588 55.53 -33.19 21.83
N SER A 589 54.45 -32.52 22.22
CA SER A 589 53.27 -33.15 22.83
C SER A 589 52.38 -33.82 21.78
N TYR A 590 52.32 -33.24 20.58
CA TYR A 590 51.57 -33.82 19.46
C TYR A 590 52.18 -35.14 18.96
N ASP A 591 53.52 -35.23 18.90
CA ASP A 591 54.19 -36.49 18.52
C ASP A 591 53.96 -37.61 19.55
N LYS A 592 53.68 -37.23 20.81
CA LYS A 592 53.33 -38.18 21.90
C LYS A 592 51.88 -38.66 21.82
N LEU A 593 51.01 -38.02 21.04
CA LEU A 593 49.60 -38.40 20.91
C LEU A 593 49.44 -39.83 20.37
N GLY A 594 50.38 -40.27 19.51
CA GLY A 594 50.41 -41.61 18.94
C GLY A 594 50.53 -42.73 19.97
N TYR A 595 51.05 -42.45 21.18
CA TYR A 595 51.16 -43.43 22.27
C TYR A 595 49.84 -43.65 23.02
N PHE A 596 48.86 -42.75 22.89
CA PHE A 596 47.55 -42.84 23.53
C PHE A 596 46.52 -43.52 22.61
N THR A 597 46.92 -44.60 21.92
CA THR A 597 46.15 -45.26 20.85
C THR A 597 44.96 -46.09 21.34
N ASP A 598 44.20 -45.58 22.31
CA ASP A 598 42.92 -46.16 22.71
C ASP A 598 41.76 -45.26 22.30
N LYS A 599 40.73 -45.89 21.73
CA LYS A 599 39.67 -45.37 20.83
C LYS A 599 38.68 -44.38 21.48
N GLU A 600 39.06 -43.66 22.51
CA GLU A 600 38.15 -42.88 23.35
C GLU A 600 38.07 -41.39 22.97
N PHE A 601 38.98 -40.92 22.11
CA PHE A 601 38.95 -39.58 21.50
C PHE A 601 39.50 -39.59 20.07
N VAL A 602 39.10 -38.60 19.27
CA VAL A 602 39.63 -38.35 17.92
C VAL A 602 40.17 -36.93 17.86
N PHE A 603 41.45 -36.76 17.53
CA PHE A 603 42.07 -35.45 17.34
C PHE A 603 42.31 -35.17 15.85
N ILE A 604 41.88 -33.99 15.39
CA ILE A 604 42.06 -33.52 14.01
C ILE A 604 42.95 -32.28 14.05
N PRO A 605 44.20 -32.34 13.52
CA PRO A 605 45.04 -31.16 13.36
C PRO A 605 44.46 -30.27 12.24
N ILE A 606 44.47 -28.96 12.44
CA ILE A 606 43.95 -27.97 11.48
C ILE A 606 45.12 -27.20 10.85
N THR A 607 46.03 -26.68 11.69
CA THR A 607 47.20 -25.91 11.23
C THR A 607 48.35 -26.05 12.23
N GLU A 608 49.59 -25.91 11.76
CA GLU A 608 50.79 -25.99 12.59
C GLU A 608 51.72 -24.79 12.34
N ASN A 609 52.33 -24.29 13.42
CA ASN A 609 53.45 -23.36 13.39
C ASN A 609 54.70 -24.07 13.97
N ASP A 610 55.88 -23.46 13.85
CA ASP A 610 57.16 -24.08 14.27
C ASP A 610 57.14 -24.66 15.70
N ASP A 611 56.43 -24.02 16.63
CA ASP A 611 56.38 -24.44 18.04
C ASP A 611 55.08 -25.18 18.47
N ASN A 612 53.96 -25.00 17.76
CA ASN A 612 52.63 -25.43 18.22
C ASN A 612 51.73 -26.00 17.11
N VAL A 613 50.96 -27.03 17.46
CA VAL A 613 49.91 -27.64 16.61
C VAL A 613 48.54 -27.21 17.11
N TYR A 614 47.71 -26.70 16.20
CA TYR A 614 46.34 -26.29 16.45
C TYR A 614 45.38 -27.36 15.93
N GLY A 615 44.40 -27.75 16.74
CA GLY A 615 43.45 -28.80 16.33
C GLY A 615 42.23 -28.93 17.23
N VAL A 616 41.33 -29.81 16.83
CA VAL A 616 40.09 -30.12 17.56
C VAL A 616 40.12 -31.58 17.97
N TYR A 617 39.94 -31.85 19.27
CA TYR A 617 39.57 -33.21 19.69
C TYR A 617 38.06 -33.36 19.92
N PHE A 618 37.58 -34.55 19.61
CA PHE A 618 36.23 -35.03 19.83
C PHE A 618 36.26 -36.13 20.89
N VAL A 619 35.38 -36.02 21.88
CA VAL A 619 35.29 -37.00 22.97
C VAL A 619 33.83 -37.33 23.31
N SER A 620 33.58 -38.58 23.67
CA SER A 620 32.29 -39.03 24.20
C SER A 620 32.06 -38.52 25.63
N LYS A 621 30.81 -38.20 25.98
CA LYS A 621 30.46 -37.70 27.32
C LYS A 621 30.88 -38.61 28.48
N GLN A 622 30.97 -39.94 28.27
CA GLN A 622 31.32 -40.91 29.31
C GLN A 622 32.79 -40.85 29.74
N HIS A 623 33.73 -40.62 28.81
CA HIS A 623 35.18 -40.64 29.06
C HIS A 623 35.78 -39.23 29.15
N ARG A 624 34.94 -38.20 29.23
CA ARG A 624 35.35 -36.78 29.19
C ARG A 624 36.42 -36.44 30.23
N ALA A 625 36.21 -36.82 31.49
CA ALA A 625 37.11 -36.42 32.57
C ALA A 625 38.52 -37.00 32.37
N MET A 626 38.60 -38.23 31.91
CA MET A 626 39.86 -38.92 31.59
C MET A 626 40.57 -38.27 30.40
N VAL A 627 39.86 -38.03 29.29
CA VAL A 627 40.47 -37.42 28.10
C VAL A 627 40.88 -35.98 28.36
N ASP A 628 40.08 -35.21 29.10
CA ASP A 628 40.42 -33.84 29.46
C ASP A 628 41.70 -33.77 30.32
N ASP A 629 41.93 -34.77 31.18
CA ASP A 629 43.15 -34.90 32.00
C ASP A 629 44.38 -35.30 31.16
N ILE A 630 44.20 -36.23 30.19
CA ILE A 630 45.25 -36.59 29.22
C ILE A 630 45.70 -35.35 28.42
N PHE A 631 44.74 -34.59 27.88
CA PHE A 631 45.06 -33.38 27.10
C PHE A 631 45.65 -32.27 27.99
N ALA A 632 45.25 -32.17 29.26
CA ALA A 632 45.90 -31.26 30.21
C ALA A 632 47.37 -31.65 30.47
N GLY A 633 47.67 -32.95 30.62
CA GLY A 633 49.03 -33.47 30.76
C GLY A 633 49.90 -33.29 29.50
N LEU A 634 49.28 -33.16 28.33
CA LEU A 634 49.93 -32.82 27.06
C LEU A 634 50.10 -31.31 26.84
N TYR A 635 49.82 -30.49 27.86
CA TYR A 635 49.84 -29.03 27.80
C TYR A 635 48.89 -28.45 26.73
N PHE A 636 47.73 -29.09 26.50
CA PHE A 636 46.73 -28.60 25.57
C PHE A 636 45.98 -27.39 26.14
N GLU A 637 46.19 -26.23 25.52
CA GLU A 637 45.54 -24.99 25.92
C GLU A 637 44.23 -24.81 25.15
N ARG A 638 43.10 -24.88 25.86
CA ARG A 638 41.77 -24.71 25.28
C ARG A 638 41.55 -23.28 24.82
N MET A 639 41.13 -23.12 23.57
CA MET A 639 40.80 -21.82 23.00
C MET A 639 39.34 -21.76 22.55
N LYS A 640 38.82 -20.54 22.40
CA LYS A 640 37.54 -20.35 21.71
C LYS A 640 37.73 -20.63 20.23
N MET A 641 36.87 -21.47 19.67
CA MET A 641 36.92 -21.80 18.25
C MET A 641 36.65 -20.53 17.42
N PRO A 642 37.45 -20.24 16.38
CA PRO A 642 37.22 -19.10 15.50
C PRO A 642 35.83 -19.16 14.86
N ALA A 643 35.17 -18.01 14.70
CA ALA A 643 33.82 -17.93 14.15
C ALA A 643 33.75 -18.46 12.69
N GLU A 644 34.86 -18.33 11.96
CA GLU A 644 35.02 -18.77 10.57
C GLU A 644 34.93 -20.30 10.41
N LEU A 645 35.45 -21.09 11.36
CA LEU A 645 35.39 -22.57 11.30
C LEU A 645 34.08 -23.16 11.85
N THR A 646 33.33 -22.41 12.65
CA THR A 646 32.04 -22.88 13.22
C THR A 646 30.84 -22.57 12.35
N SER A 647 31.06 -21.84 11.25
CA SER A 647 30.01 -21.34 10.37
C SER A 647 30.40 -21.51 8.90
N PRO A 648 30.22 -22.70 8.29
CA PRO A 648 30.00 -22.72 6.86
C PRO A 648 28.67 -21.99 6.61
N GLY A 649 28.75 -20.71 6.29
CA GLY A 649 27.63 -19.87 5.86
C GLY A 649 26.55 -19.57 6.90
N ARG A 650 26.87 -18.81 7.95
CA ARG A 650 25.83 -18.03 8.67
C ARG A 650 25.93 -16.56 8.29
N PRO A 651 24.85 -15.96 7.76
CA PRO A 651 24.82 -14.53 7.47
C PRO A 651 24.89 -13.74 8.79
N ASP A 652 25.45 -12.53 8.71
CA ASP A 652 25.36 -11.51 9.74
C ASP A 652 23.95 -11.47 10.34
N GLN A 653 23.83 -11.89 11.60
CA GLN A 653 22.66 -11.65 12.43
C GLN A 653 22.67 -10.18 12.84
N ASN A 654 22.30 -9.30 11.91
CA ASN A 654 21.76 -8.02 12.29
C ASN A 654 20.31 -8.23 12.76
N ASP A 655 20.13 -7.94 14.05
CA ASP A 655 18.89 -7.55 14.71
C ASP A 655 17.81 -8.64 14.89
N LYS A 656 18.04 -9.55 15.86
CA LYS A 656 16.98 -10.23 16.65
C LYS A 656 17.45 -11.07 17.84
N ASP A 657 18.75 -11.29 18.01
CA ASP A 657 19.33 -11.94 19.20
C ASP A 657 20.02 -10.91 20.11
N LYS A 658 19.25 -9.94 20.63
CA LYS A 658 19.58 -9.50 21.99
C LYS A 658 19.35 -10.73 22.88
N PRO A 659 20.26 -11.11 23.79
CA PRO A 659 19.92 -12.10 24.80
C PRO A 659 18.68 -11.55 25.51
N LYS A 660 17.52 -12.19 25.31
CA LYS A 660 16.34 -11.91 26.14
C LYS A 660 16.86 -12.00 27.57
N GLU A 661 16.82 -10.89 28.30
CA GLU A 661 17.07 -10.90 29.74
C GLU A 661 16.37 -12.12 30.32
N LYS A 662 17.01 -12.83 31.26
CA LYS A 662 16.33 -13.86 32.03
C LYS A 662 15.16 -13.18 32.73
N LYS A 663 14.00 -13.13 32.07
CA LYS A 663 12.78 -12.55 32.62
C LYS A 663 12.56 -13.27 33.94
N SER A 664 12.41 -12.52 35.02
CA SER A 664 12.08 -13.07 36.32
C SER A 664 10.80 -13.91 36.18
N VAL A 665 10.69 -15.01 36.93
CA VAL A 665 9.47 -15.84 36.97
C VAL A 665 8.22 -14.97 37.24
N GLY A 666 8.37 -13.88 38.01
CA GLY A 666 7.33 -12.88 38.22
C GLY A 666 6.88 -12.14 36.95
N ASN A 667 7.80 -11.75 36.07
CA ASN A 667 7.45 -11.08 34.81
C ASN A 667 6.70 -12.02 33.86
N PHE A 668 7.04 -13.31 33.84
CA PHE A 668 6.31 -14.30 33.04
C PHE A 668 4.88 -14.49 33.55
N ILE A 669 4.66 -14.54 34.87
CA ILE A 669 3.32 -14.66 35.44
C ILE A 669 2.49 -13.41 35.15
N ILE A 670 3.09 -12.22 35.27
CA ILE A 670 2.40 -10.96 34.97
C ILE A 670 2.03 -10.89 33.48
N GLU A 671 2.96 -11.21 32.57
CA GLU A 671 2.69 -11.26 31.13
C GLU A 671 1.59 -12.29 30.78
N GLY A 672 1.63 -13.48 31.38
CA GLY A 672 0.62 -14.51 31.17
C GLY A 672 -0.78 -14.12 31.68
N VAL A 673 -0.87 -13.40 32.82
CA VAL A 673 -2.14 -12.88 33.33
C VAL A 673 -2.68 -11.76 32.45
N ILE A 674 -1.82 -10.86 31.95
CA ILE A 674 -2.23 -9.80 31.02
C ILE A 674 -2.71 -10.41 29.69
N GLU A 675 -1.97 -11.34 29.09
CA GLU A 675 -2.37 -12.02 27.83
C GLU A 675 -3.71 -12.76 28.01
N LEU A 676 -3.92 -13.39 29.17
CA LEU A 676 -5.18 -14.07 29.49
C LEU A 676 -6.34 -13.07 29.64
N PHE A 677 -6.12 -11.95 30.35
CA PHE A 677 -7.14 -10.92 30.51
C PHE A 677 -7.52 -10.30 29.16
N GLU A 678 -6.53 -9.96 28.33
CA GLU A 678 -6.74 -9.46 26.97
C GLU A 678 -7.49 -10.48 26.11
N THR A 679 -7.15 -11.77 26.22
CA THR A 679 -7.83 -12.85 25.49
C THR A 679 -9.31 -12.96 25.89
N CYS A 680 -9.61 -12.99 27.20
CA CYS A 680 -10.98 -13.06 27.71
C CYS A 680 -11.80 -11.84 27.26
N LEU A 681 -11.23 -10.63 27.39
CA LEU A 681 -11.88 -9.40 26.96
C LEU A 681 -12.13 -9.42 25.44
N SER A 682 -11.14 -9.83 24.65
CA SER A 682 -11.24 -9.95 23.20
C SER A 682 -12.36 -10.92 22.79
N TYR A 683 -12.50 -12.07 23.46
CA TYR A 683 -13.57 -13.03 23.14
C TYR A 683 -14.97 -12.48 23.40
N LEU A 684 -15.14 -11.77 24.52
CA LEU A 684 -16.39 -11.12 24.86
C LEU A 684 -16.72 -9.99 23.86
N THR A 685 -15.77 -9.08 23.63
CA THR A 685 -15.94 -7.94 22.73
C THR A 685 -16.19 -8.37 21.28
N ASN A 686 -15.49 -9.40 20.80
CA ASN A 686 -15.67 -9.91 19.43
C ASN A 686 -17.02 -10.60 19.26
N THR A 687 -17.49 -11.34 20.27
CA THR A 687 -18.82 -11.98 20.22
C THR A 687 -19.94 -10.95 20.24
N MET A 688 -19.86 -9.95 21.12
CA MET A 688 -20.84 -8.84 21.14
C MET A 688 -20.81 -8.00 19.86
N SER A 689 -19.66 -7.92 19.18
CA SER A 689 -19.54 -7.16 17.93
C SER A 689 -20.44 -7.70 16.81
N PHE A 690 -20.79 -8.99 16.84
CA PHE A 690 -21.75 -9.59 15.89
C PHE A 690 -23.21 -9.21 16.17
N LEU A 691 -23.55 -8.64 17.33
CA LEU A 691 -24.89 -8.05 17.56
C LEU A 691 -25.21 -6.94 16.55
N ARG A 692 -24.17 -6.30 15.99
CA ARG A 692 -24.34 -5.31 14.92
C ARG A 692 -25.00 -5.91 13.68
N VAL A 693 -24.71 -7.17 13.35
CA VAL A 693 -25.38 -7.87 12.22
C VAL A 693 -26.90 -7.83 12.43
N GLY A 694 -27.38 -8.19 13.62
CA GLY A 694 -28.81 -8.11 13.97
C GLY A 694 -29.35 -6.67 13.96
N GLY A 695 -28.57 -5.71 14.49
CA GLY A 695 -28.97 -4.29 14.48
C GLY A 695 -29.18 -3.72 13.06
N PHE A 696 -28.33 -4.10 12.09
CA PHE A 696 -28.47 -3.66 10.71
C PHE A 696 -29.67 -4.31 10.01
N ILE A 697 -30.00 -5.56 10.33
CA ILE A 697 -31.21 -6.21 9.77
C ILE A 697 -32.49 -5.55 10.31
N LEU A 698 -32.47 -5.08 11.55
CA LEU A 698 -33.59 -4.33 12.13
C LEU A 698 -33.69 -2.91 11.56
N SER A 699 -32.56 -2.23 11.37
CA SER A 699 -32.47 -0.93 10.68
C SER A 699 -33.04 -1.04 9.26
N HIS A 700 -32.48 -2.00 8.51
CA HIS A 700 -33.09 -2.86 7.51
C HIS A 700 -34.59 -2.65 7.23
N ALA A 701 -35.33 -3.52 7.91
CA ALA A 701 -36.77 -3.59 7.94
C ALA A 701 -37.42 -2.28 8.43
N GLY A 702 -36.82 -1.58 9.40
CA GLY A 702 -37.33 -0.31 9.91
C GLY A 702 -37.37 0.80 8.85
N MET A 703 -36.33 0.92 8.03
CA MET A 703 -36.31 1.89 6.92
C MET A 703 -37.25 1.49 5.79
N MET A 704 -37.34 0.20 5.47
CA MET A 704 -38.34 -0.29 4.52
C MET A 704 -39.77 0.06 4.95
N LEU A 705 -40.08 -0.12 6.25
CA LEU A 705 -41.37 0.27 6.83
C LEU A 705 -41.63 1.77 6.67
N VAL A 706 -40.64 2.62 6.97
CA VAL A 706 -40.77 4.08 6.80
C VAL A 706 -41.03 4.47 5.35
N VAL A 707 -40.31 3.85 4.40
CA VAL A 707 -40.54 4.09 2.96
C VAL A 707 -41.96 3.68 2.56
N GLY A 708 -42.44 2.52 3.03
CA GLY A 708 -43.80 2.06 2.78
C GLY A 708 -44.87 3.00 3.36
N VAL A 709 -44.68 3.47 4.60
CA VAL A 709 -45.61 4.41 5.25
C VAL A 709 -45.62 5.77 4.53
N LEU A 710 -44.46 6.27 4.10
CA LEU A 710 -44.35 7.55 3.38
C LEU A 710 -44.92 7.48 1.95
N ALA A 711 -44.90 6.31 1.31
CA ALA A 711 -45.45 6.13 -0.03
C ALA A 711 -46.99 6.25 -0.06
N GLY A 712 -47.66 5.84 1.03
CA GLY A 712 -49.12 5.91 1.19
C GLY A 712 -49.91 5.06 0.19
N ASP A 713 -51.24 5.14 0.27
CA ASP A 713 -52.14 4.37 -0.61
C ASP A 713 -52.58 5.18 -1.84
N GLY A 714 -51.95 4.90 -2.99
CA GLY A 714 -52.47 5.22 -4.33
C GLY A 714 -52.02 6.55 -4.95
N GLY A 715 -51.61 6.48 -6.22
CA GLY A 715 -51.26 7.63 -7.07
C GLY A 715 -49.88 7.55 -7.71
N VAL A 716 -49.56 8.48 -8.61
CA VAL A 716 -48.22 8.60 -9.23
C VAL A 716 -47.16 8.99 -8.19
N GLY A 717 -47.55 9.72 -7.14
CA GLY A 717 -46.68 10.12 -6.02
C GLY A 717 -46.14 8.91 -5.24
N THR A 718 -46.97 7.89 -4.99
CA THR A 718 -46.57 6.65 -4.31
C THR A 718 -45.43 5.95 -5.05
N VAL A 719 -45.51 5.84 -6.37
CA VAL A 719 -44.47 5.19 -7.19
C VAL A 719 -43.16 5.97 -7.13
N ILE A 720 -43.22 7.31 -7.19
CA ILE A 720 -42.04 8.16 -7.10
C ILE A 720 -41.36 8.02 -5.73
N VAL A 721 -42.14 8.07 -4.64
CA VAL A 721 -41.64 7.92 -3.28
C VAL A 721 -41.05 6.53 -3.05
N GLN A 722 -41.69 5.48 -3.58
CA GLN A 722 -41.16 4.11 -3.48
C GLN A 722 -39.83 3.95 -4.22
N ILE A 723 -39.70 4.50 -5.44
CA ILE A 723 -38.44 4.44 -6.21
C ILE A 723 -37.33 5.22 -5.51
N LEU A 724 -37.60 6.46 -5.09
CA LEU A 724 -36.61 7.31 -4.42
C LEU A 724 -36.22 6.76 -3.05
N GLY A 725 -37.19 6.28 -2.28
CA GLY A 725 -36.97 5.67 -0.97
C GLY A 725 -36.11 4.41 -1.07
N ASN A 726 -36.43 3.50 -1.99
CA ASN A 726 -35.61 2.31 -2.22
C ASN A 726 -34.21 2.67 -2.74
N ALA A 727 -34.08 3.64 -3.66
CA ALA A 727 -32.77 4.10 -4.12
C ALA A 727 -31.93 4.70 -2.98
N PHE A 728 -32.55 5.46 -2.08
CA PHE A 728 -31.90 6.01 -0.90
C PHE A 728 -31.43 4.90 0.04
N VAL A 729 -32.28 3.92 0.33
CA VAL A 729 -31.92 2.80 1.23
C VAL A 729 -30.82 1.93 0.61
N ILE A 730 -30.92 1.59 -0.67
CA ILE A 730 -29.86 0.86 -1.40
C ILE A 730 -28.52 1.60 -1.28
N GLY A 731 -28.52 2.92 -1.49
CA GLY A 731 -27.31 3.73 -1.45
C GLY A 731 -26.72 3.86 -0.04
N MET A 732 -27.54 4.21 0.95
CA MET A 732 -27.11 4.48 2.31
C MET A 732 -26.82 3.18 3.09
N GLU A 733 -27.78 2.27 3.17
CA GLU A 733 -27.60 1.03 3.93
C GLU A 733 -26.65 0.07 3.23
N GLY A 734 -26.69 -0.04 1.89
CA GLY A 734 -25.73 -0.86 1.15
C GLY A 734 -24.29 -0.43 1.42
N PHE A 735 -24.04 0.88 1.55
CA PHE A 735 -22.73 1.42 1.91
C PHE A 735 -22.37 1.16 3.39
N LEU A 736 -23.28 1.43 4.33
CA LEU A 736 -23.04 1.22 5.77
C LEU A 736 -22.81 -0.26 6.10
N VAL A 737 -23.64 -1.15 5.55
CA VAL A 737 -23.48 -2.61 5.68
C VAL A 737 -22.15 -3.04 5.06
N GLY A 738 -21.80 -2.54 3.87
CA GLY A 738 -20.52 -2.85 3.23
C GLY A 738 -19.30 -2.54 4.12
N ILE A 739 -19.30 -1.38 4.79
CA ILE A 739 -18.25 -1.00 5.75
C ILE A 739 -18.28 -1.89 6.99
N GLN A 740 -19.47 -2.15 7.54
CA GLN A 740 -19.59 -2.92 8.77
C GLN A 740 -19.14 -4.38 8.57
N VAL A 741 -19.41 -4.98 7.41
CA VAL A 741 -18.92 -6.32 7.07
C VAL A 741 -17.39 -6.30 6.97
N LEU A 742 -16.79 -5.28 6.33
CA LEU A 742 -15.32 -5.16 6.27
C LEU A 742 -14.69 -5.06 7.66
N ARG A 743 -15.34 -4.33 8.57
CA ARG A 743 -14.90 -4.25 9.97
C ARG A 743 -14.91 -5.63 10.64
N LEU A 744 -16.01 -6.37 10.53
CA LEU A 744 -16.14 -7.73 11.08
C LEU A 744 -15.08 -8.68 10.52
N GLU A 745 -14.78 -8.59 9.23
CA GLU A 745 -13.72 -9.36 8.59
C GLU A 745 -12.33 -9.01 9.13
N PHE A 746 -12.01 -7.72 9.28
CA PHE A 746 -10.66 -7.28 9.62
C PHE A 746 -10.30 -7.43 11.10
N TYR A 747 -11.23 -7.13 11.99
CA TYR A 747 -10.93 -7.11 13.44
C TYR A 747 -11.27 -8.43 14.11
N GLU A 748 -12.42 -9.03 13.78
CA GLU A 748 -12.93 -10.21 14.49
C GLU A 748 -12.45 -11.52 13.85
N ILE A 749 -12.27 -11.54 12.52
CA ILE A 749 -11.88 -12.73 11.74
C ILE A 749 -10.37 -12.74 11.46
N PHE A 750 -9.83 -11.71 10.79
CA PHE A 750 -8.42 -11.65 10.36
C PHE A 750 -7.44 -11.59 11.52
N GLY A 751 -7.75 -10.83 12.57
CA GLY A 751 -6.90 -10.71 13.76
C GLY A 751 -6.57 -12.05 14.45
N ARG A 752 -7.24 -13.15 14.11
CA ARG A 752 -7.07 -14.46 14.76
C ARG A 752 -6.07 -15.40 14.08
N PHE A 753 -5.93 -15.33 12.76
CA PHE A 753 -5.11 -16.29 11.99
C PHE A 753 -4.15 -15.61 11.02
N TYR A 754 -4.35 -14.33 10.72
CA TYR A 754 -3.62 -13.62 9.68
C TYR A 754 -2.48 -12.79 10.25
N VAL A 755 -1.30 -12.91 9.63
CA VAL A 755 -0.11 -12.11 9.96
C VAL A 755 0.40 -11.49 8.66
N SER A 756 0.40 -10.16 8.60
CA SER A 756 0.90 -9.39 7.45
C SER A 756 2.42 -9.21 7.54
N ASP A 757 3.16 -10.04 6.80
CA ASP A 757 4.63 -9.92 6.63
C ASP A 757 5.05 -10.09 5.16
N GLY A 758 4.08 -10.00 4.23
CA GLY A 758 4.30 -10.18 2.80
C GLY A 758 4.76 -8.91 2.09
N LYS A 759 5.76 -9.03 1.20
CA LYS A 759 6.12 -7.99 0.22
C LYS A 759 5.25 -8.13 -1.03
N SER A 760 4.74 -7.03 -1.58
CA SER A 760 3.96 -7.06 -2.83
C SER A 760 4.82 -7.40 -4.04
N PHE A 761 4.30 -8.25 -4.93
CA PHE A 761 4.88 -8.45 -6.24
C PHE A 761 4.51 -7.29 -7.18
N GLU A 762 5.48 -6.43 -7.42
CA GLU A 762 5.37 -5.32 -8.37
C GLU A 762 6.22 -5.63 -9.60
N PRO A 763 5.65 -6.18 -10.68
CA PRO A 763 6.45 -6.39 -11.87
C PRO A 763 6.94 -5.05 -12.39
N LEU A 764 8.13 -5.05 -12.98
CA LEU A 764 8.70 -3.95 -13.75
C LEU A 764 7.68 -3.50 -14.77
N LYS A 765 7.05 -2.38 -14.44
CA LYS A 765 6.29 -1.58 -15.36
C LYS A 765 7.07 -0.28 -15.42
N ALA A 766 7.49 0.12 -16.60
CA ALA A 766 7.75 1.54 -16.78
C ALA A 766 6.40 2.21 -16.52
N ASN A 767 6.29 2.99 -15.44
CA ASN A 767 5.03 3.57 -14.99
C ASN A 767 4.39 4.36 -16.13
N LEU A 768 3.45 3.73 -16.81
CA LEU A 768 2.50 4.35 -17.70
C LEU A 768 1.36 4.80 -16.78
N ASN A 769 1.61 5.88 -16.02
CA ASN A 769 0.58 6.47 -15.17
C ASN A 769 -0.62 6.92 -15.99
#